data_AF-R7Z1B2-F1
#
_entry.id   AF-R7Z1B2-F1
#
_cell.length_a   1.000
_cell.length_b   1.000
_cell.length_c   1.000
_cell.angle_alpha   90.00
_cell.angle_beta   90.00
_cell.angle_gamma   90.00
#
_symmetry.space_group_name_H-M   'P 1'
#
loop_
_entity.id
_entity.type
_entity.pdbx_description
1 polymer ?
#
loop_
_entity_poly.entity_id
_entity_poly.type
_entity_poly.pdbx_seq_one_letter_code
_entity_poly.pdbx_strand_id
1 'polypeptide(L)'
;MATSDTPRTYDLYHYTPSMAAAVIFCVLFLLSTILHFVQMFKTKAWFLIAFFLGGLFEFMGYAARASSAASEPGHYRLMPFIIQNTYVLLAPALFAATIYMVLGRVVSLTDGEAYSIIKRRWLTKTFLGGDAFCFMLQSAGGGLLAKDMTSPDSASAQMGKNIILVGLLLQLLWFIFFVAVAALFHYRMSLHPTTRAQQPGVRWQRYLRSLYAVSSLIMIRSLFRLIEYSQGYSGYLMSHEVFFYVFDALLMLGVMVWMNWQHPSEISLLLRGKEPHVDGFTLIVNTCDEGKPACKNCTKHAIQCDFTPAPAYSGSAYGSASPEDYLTPAESAPSVPSPVIRDHGPLTNLASGSSIQGSDDAIEWGITALELLHNYSTSTCYTFSDIPAMQTFMRITVPQIGFSHNLVLHSILALSALHMARFKPDQETFYVAQADRHHNTALRKATSLLPNINSENCHPLYIFTTLCCGFTLARGPKPGDFLFFGEEGTAEWLTLFRGLRPIFESQERVLQTGVLAPMFQIGIRIANQPRSSAAEIDHLADLRELIVGTAVDEPVSQTLGAALDGLATAFSASYDSNGCRKRLYIQNLGVWLYRVSDDFVQLLQQRQPAALVILAYFCVLLNEFSADWAMNGWVYHLLSGIHSCLTEEYRPWMRWPIEQDMLDARQSPGAFHFIPRALDTSPDSVREWISSCLTRPNCYNFAVTVLPDGSHGHGQRSRVIGGMGAIRTPEVGYMIHSAYWGQGLATEALEAFMNVYWEHVAELDPPCNYAVAYTDIENWSSRRVLEKCGFKLCKISDNDVEHPTLGTRSTAHYWLQKPNMAFEGDVDASSEGWKRALESVYTS
;
A
#
# COMPACT_ATOMS: atom_id res chain seq x y z
N MET A 1 44.75 11.59 -60.57
CA MET A 1 43.48 10.88 -60.34
C MET A 1 42.88 11.45 -59.07
N ALA A 2 41.63 11.89 -59.09
CA ALA A 2 40.90 12.23 -57.87
C ALA A 2 40.13 10.97 -57.42
N THR A 3 40.30 10.57 -56.16
CA THR A 3 39.50 9.50 -55.54
C THR A 3 38.13 10.07 -55.19
N SER A 4 37.12 9.72 -55.99
CA SER A 4 35.74 10.09 -55.72
C SER A 4 35.18 9.21 -54.58
N ASP A 5 35.31 9.69 -53.35
CA ASP A 5 34.54 9.16 -52.22
C ASP A 5 33.06 9.50 -52.43
N THR A 6 32.35 8.64 -53.17
CA THR A 6 30.89 8.66 -53.23
C THR A 6 30.37 8.20 -51.87
N PRO A 7 29.65 9.06 -51.11
CA PRO A 7 29.03 8.62 -49.86
C PRO A 7 28.03 7.52 -50.19
N ARG A 8 28.17 6.35 -49.55
CA ARG A 8 27.34 5.17 -49.83
C ARG A 8 25.86 5.50 -49.56
N THR A 9 25.10 5.68 -50.63
CA THR A 9 23.65 5.87 -50.57
C THR A 9 22.96 4.55 -50.25
N TYR A 10 22.46 4.44 -49.02
CA TYR A 10 21.59 3.34 -48.61
C TYR A 10 20.14 3.74 -48.92
N ASP A 11 19.49 3.01 -49.84
CA ASP A 11 18.05 3.19 -50.08
C ASP A 11 17.24 2.63 -48.90
N LEU A 12 17.00 3.52 -47.93
CA LEU A 12 16.16 3.28 -46.74
C LEU A 12 14.66 3.15 -47.07
N TYR A 13 14.26 3.44 -48.31
CA TYR A 13 12.88 3.32 -48.80
C TYR A 13 12.87 2.74 -50.22
N HIS A 14 11.92 1.87 -50.52
CA HIS A 14 11.66 1.37 -51.89
C HIS A 14 10.76 2.30 -52.72
N TYR A 15 10.40 3.46 -52.17
CA TYR A 15 9.54 4.48 -52.78
C TYR A 15 10.01 5.87 -52.32
N THR A 16 9.63 6.93 -53.03
CA THR A 16 9.81 8.32 -52.58
C THR A 16 8.73 8.70 -51.57
N PRO A 17 9.04 9.01 -50.29
CA PRO A 17 8.01 9.27 -49.28
C PRO A 17 7.20 10.55 -49.57
N SER A 18 5.87 10.47 -49.48
CA SER A 18 4.99 11.60 -49.75
C SER A 18 5.00 12.63 -48.61
N MET A 19 5.67 13.76 -48.85
CA MET A 19 5.71 14.90 -47.93
C MET A 19 4.31 15.42 -47.59
N ALA A 20 3.41 15.49 -48.57
CA ALA A 20 2.04 15.96 -48.36
C ALA A 20 1.26 15.05 -47.39
N ALA A 21 1.34 13.73 -47.58
CA ALA A 21 0.67 12.77 -46.70
C ALA A 21 1.30 12.77 -45.28
N ALA A 22 2.63 12.85 -45.19
CA ALA A 22 3.33 12.92 -43.90
C ALA A 22 2.92 14.16 -43.09
N VAL A 23 2.83 15.34 -43.71
CA VAL A 23 2.38 16.57 -43.06
C VAL A 23 0.90 16.49 -42.66
N ILE A 24 0.02 15.97 -43.52
CA ILE A 24 -1.41 15.80 -43.20
C ILE A 24 -1.60 14.93 -41.95
N PHE A 25 -0.99 13.74 -41.91
CA PHE A 25 -1.10 12.87 -40.74
C PHE A 25 -0.43 13.48 -39.49
N CYS A 26 0.73 14.12 -39.63
CA CYS A 26 1.40 14.83 -38.53
C CYS A 26 0.48 15.88 -37.87
N VAL A 27 -0.19 16.72 -38.66
CA VAL A 27 -1.14 17.73 -38.15
C VAL A 27 -2.37 17.08 -37.52
N LEU A 28 -2.93 16.04 -38.14
CA LEU A 28 -4.11 15.34 -37.61
C LEU A 28 -3.82 14.65 -36.27
N PHE A 29 -2.66 13.98 -36.14
CA PHE A 29 -2.22 13.41 -34.87
C PHE A 29 -1.93 14.48 -33.81
N LEU A 30 -1.31 15.61 -34.16
CA LEU A 30 -1.08 16.72 -33.24
C LEU A 30 -2.39 17.29 -32.67
N LEU A 31 -3.34 17.65 -33.55
CA LEU A 31 -4.65 18.17 -33.16
C LEU A 31 -5.41 17.16 -32.27
N SER A 32 -5.42 15.89 -32.68
CA SER A 32 -6.05 14.79 -31.94
C SER A 32 -5.42 14.53 -30.57
N THR A 33 -4.11 14.77 -30.42
CA THR A 33 -3.36 14.63 -29.17
C THR A 33 -3.60 15.80 -28.22
N ILE A 34 -3.63 17.03 -28.73
CA ILE A 34 -3.98 18.24 -27.96
C ILE A 34 -5.41 18.13 -27.43
N LEU A 35 -6.34 17.60 -28.23
CA LEU A 35 -7.74 17.41 -27.85
C LEU A 35 -7.89 16.44 -26.66
N HIS A 36 -7.24 15.27 -26.72
CA HIS A 36 -7.16 14.34 -25.58
C HIS A 36 -6.50 14.97 -24.35
N PHE A 37 -5.44 15.76 -24.51
CA PHE A 37 -4.76 16.41 -23.39
C PHE A 37 -5.72 17.32 -22.63
N VAL A 38 -6.50 18.15 -23.33
CA VAL A 38 -7.54 19.02 -22.74
C VAL A 38 -8.63 18.19 -22.05
N GLN A 39 -9.15 17.14 -22.70
CA GLN A 39 -10.18 16.26 -22.12
C GLN A 39 -9.68 15.53 -20.86
N MET A 40 -8.46 14.98 -20.89
CA MET A 40 -7.81 14.28 -19.78
C MET A 40 -7.57 15.21 -18.59
N PHE A 41 -7.05 16.43 -18.82
CA PHE A 41 -6.79 17.40 -17.76
C PHE A 41 -8.09 17.93 -17.14
N LYS A 42 -9.08 18.37 -17.95
CA LYS A 42 -10.38 18.84 -17.44
C LYS A 42 -11.06 17.80 -16.52
N THR A 43 -10.97 16.52 -16.87
CA THR A 43 -11.62 15.42 -16.12
C THR A 43 -10.74 14.75 -15.06
N LYS A 44 -9.46 15.16 -14.96
CA LYS A 44 -8.44 14.51 -14.10
C LYS A 44 -8.37 12.99 -14.34
N ALA A 45 -8.43 12.57 -15.60
CA ALA A 45 -8.52 11.18 -16.04
C ALA A 45 -7.13 10.55 -16.30
N TRP A 46 -6.21 10.68 -15.34
CA TRP A 46 -4.77 10.38 -15.46
C TRP A 46 -4.39 8.97 -15.95
N PHE A 47 -5.30 8.00 -15.94
CA PHE A 47 -5.05 6.68 -16.54
C PHE A 47 -4.92 6.73 -18.08
N LEU A 48 -5.31 7.84 -18.72
CA LEU A 48 -5.17 8.07 -20.17
C LEU A 48 -3.79 8.64 -20.57
N ILE A 49 -2.85 8.80 -19.63
CA ILE A 49 -1.48 9.28 -19.93
C ILE A 49 -0.80 8.40 -20.98
N ALA A 50 -0.99 7.07 -20.95
CA ALA A 50 -0.47 6.17 -21.98
C ALA A 50 -1.01 6.54 -23.37
N PHE A 51 -2.33 6.78 -23.49
CA PHE A 51 -2.96 7.19 -24.75
C PHE A 51 -2.40 8.51 -25.29
N PHE A 52 -2.20 9.49 -24.41
CA PHE A 52 -1.58 10.77 -24.77
C PHE A 52 -0.13 10.60 -25.27
N LEU A 53 0.67 9.75 -24.61
CA LEU A 53 2.02 9.41 -25.06
C LEU A 53 2.03 8.69 -26.41
N GLY A 54 1.06 7.80 -26.67
CA GLY A 54 0.86 7.17 -27.98
C GLY A 54 0.57 8.20 -29.08
N GLY A 55 -0.30 9.19 -28.80
CA GLY A 55 -0.57 10.29 -29.73
C GLY A 55 0.66 11.15 -30.03
N LEU A 56 1.47 11.45 -29.01
CA LEU A 56 2.76 12.12 -29.19
C LEU A 56 3.75 11.28 -30.02
N PHE A 57 3.76 9.96 -29.86
CA PHE A 57 4.63 9.06 -30.62
C PHE A 57 4.24 9.03 -32.10
N GLU A 58 2.95 8.93 -32.44
CA GLU A 58 2.50 9.07 -33.83
C GLU A 58 2.88 10.45 -34.39
N PHE A 59 2.58 11.55 -33.66
CA PHE A 59 2.96 12.91 -34.08
C PHE A 59 4.47 13.04 -34.38
N MET A 60 5.35 12.61 -33.46
CA MET A 60 6.80 12.64 -33.67
C MET A 60 7.25 11.73 -34.81
N GLY A 61 6.56 10.60 -35.00
CA GLY A 61 6.81 9.67 -36.10
C GLY A 61 6.53 10.28 -37.47
N TYR A 62 5.35 10.90 -37.66
CA TYR A 62 5.01 11.57 -38.91
C TYR A 62 5.78 12.89 -39.11
N ALA A 63 6.18 13.58 -38.04
CA ALA A 63 7.10 14.73 -38.13
C ALA A 63 8.50 14.30 -38.62
N ALA A 64 9.04 13.18 -38.11
CA ALA A 64 10.29 12.60 -38.60
C ALA A 64 10.16 12.11 -40.05
N ARG A 65 9.02 11.50 -40.41
CA ARG A 65 8.72 11.12 -41.79
C ARG A 65 8.68 12.31 -42.74
N ALA A 66 8.06 13.42 -42.35
CA ALA A 66 8.06 14.66 -43.12
C ALA A 66 9.47 15.24 -43.28
N SER A 67 10.29 15.22 -42.22
CA SER A 67 11.72 15.60 -42.29
C SER A 67 12.53 14.69 -43.24
N SER A 68 12.17 13.40 -43.32
CA SER A 68 12.78 12.47 -44.27
C SER A 68 12.30 12.71 -45.71
N ALA A 69 11.02 13.03 -45.93
CA ALA A 69 10.44 13.37 -47.23
C ALA A 69 10.90 14.73 -47.78
N ALA A 70 11.42 15.60 -46.92
CA ALA A 70 12.06 16.86 -47.28
C ALA A 70 13.56 16.73 -47.63
N SER A 71 14.12 15.50 -47.60
CA SER A 71 15.48 15.21 -48.07
C SER A 71 15.47 14.83 -49.56
N GLU A 72 16.58 15.03 -50.27
CA GLU A 72 16.69 14.63 -51.67
C GLU A 72 16.54 13.09 -51.82
N PRO A 73 15.78 12.60 -52.84
CA PRO A 73 15.61 11.16 -53.07
C PRO A 73 16.95 10.41 -53.19
N GLY A 74 17.11 9.33 -52.43
CA GLY A 74 18.36 8.56 -52.35
C GLY A 74 19.38 9.08 -51.30
N HIS A 75 19.20 10.30 -50.80
CA HIS A 75 20.03 10.92 -49.75
C HIS A 75 19.29 11.01 -48.40
N TYR A 76 18.48 9.99 -48.08
CA TYR A 76 17.69 9.92 -46.85
C TYR A 76 18.57 9.82 -45.60
N ARG A 77 18.25 10.62 -44.58
CA ARG A 77 18.96 10.62 -43.29
C ARG A 77 18.50 9.47 -42.40
N LEU A 78 19.46 8.71 -41.86
CA LEU A 78 19.20 7.54 -41.01
C LEU A 78 18.40 7.86 -39.73
N MET A 79 18.67 8.99 -39.07
CA MET A 79 18.00 9.32 -37.80
C MET A 79 16.48 9.58 -37.96
N PRO A 80 16.00 10.43 -38.90
CA PRO A 80 14.57 10.51 -39.23
C PRO A 80 13.93 9.16 -39.55
N PHE A 81 14.63 8.28 -40.28
CA PHE A 81 14.14 6.93 -40.61
C PHE A 81 13.97 6.04 -39.36
N ILE A 82 14.93 6.06 -38.44
CA ILE A 82 14.82 5.33 -37.16
C ILE A 82 13.69 5.91 -36.31
N ILE A 83 13.59 7.24 -36.18
CA ILE A 83 12.59 7.91 -35.34
C ILE A 83 11.16 7.61 -35.81
N GLN A 84 10.88 7.69 -37.12
CA GLN A 84 9.57 7.28 -37.63
C GLN A 84 9.27 5.82 -37.30
N ASN A 85 10.24 4.92 -37.50
CA ASN A 85 9.98 3.48 -37.44
C ASN A 85 9.77 3.03 -35.99
N THR A 86 10.58 3.54 -35.06
CA THR A 86 10.45 3.24 -33.63
C THR A 86 9.18 3.83 -33.03
N TYR A 87 8.87 5.12 -33.24
CA TYR A 87 7.72 5.73 -32.57
C TYR A 87 6.38 5.30 -33.16
N VAL A 88 6.28 5.18 -34.50
CA VAL A 88 5.06 4.66 -35.12
C VAL A 88 4.80 3.22 -34.68
N LEU A 89 5.81 2.34 -34.63
CA LEU A 89 5.66 0.95 -34.15
C LEU A 89 5.24 0.86 -32.66
N LEU A 90 5.68 1.81 -31.83
CA LEU A 90 5.48 1.75 -30.38
C LEU A 90 4.17 2.39 -29.89
N ALA A 91 3.57 3.31 -30.67
CA ALA A 91 2.32 3.97 -30.30
C ALA A 91 1.10 3.04 -30.12
N PRO A 92 0.83 2.03 -30.98
CA PRO A 92 -0.28 1.10 -30.80
C PRO A 92 -0.31 0.38 -29.46
N ALA A 93 0.85 0.10 -28.88
CA ALA A 93 0.96 -0.56 -27.57
C ALA A 93 0.55 0.35 -26.41
N LEU A 94 0.75 1.66 -26.54
CA LEU A 94 0.27 2.64 -25.56
C LEU A 94 -1.25 2.84 -25.66
N PHE A 95 -1.82 2.71 -26.86
CA PHE A 95 -3.26 2.61 -27.05
C PHE A 95 -3.82 1.28 -26.49
N ALA A 96 -3.13 0.15 -26.70
CA ALA A 96 -3.48 -1.16 -26.13
C ALA A 96 -3.46 -1.16 -24.59
N ALA A 97 -2.38 -0.67 -23.98
CA ALA A 97 -2.26 -0.45 -22.54
C ALA A 97 -3.43 0.37 -21.97
N THR A 98 -3.90 1.37 -22.74
CA THR A 98 -5.05 2.19 -22.35
C THR A 98 -6.35 1.38 -22.32
N ILE A 99 -6.67 0.59 -23.35
CA ILE A 99 -7.90 -0.22 -23.34
C ILE A 99 -7.88 -1.34 -22.29
N TYR A 100 -6.70 -1.86 -21.92
CA TYR A 100 -6.57 -2.76 -20.75
C TYR A 100 -7.00 -2.04 -19.45
N MET A 101 -6.55 -0.79 -19.25
CA MET A 101 -6.96 0.04 -18.12
C MET A 101 -8.45 0.43 -18.19
N VAL A 102 -9.01 0.67 -19.37
CA VAL A 102 -10.46 0.90 -19.55
C VAL A 102 -11.24 -0.33 -19.09
N LEU A 103 -10.89 -1.56 -19.53
CA LEU A 103 -11.60 -2.77 -19.11
C LEU A 103 -11.54 -2.97 -17.59
N GLY A 104 -10.36 -2.82 -16.98
CA GLY A 104 -10.20 -2.91 -15.52
C GLY A 104 -11.05 -1.88 -14.75
N ARG A 105 -11.28 -0.69 -15.33
CA ARG A 105 -12.18 0.33 -14.75
C ARG A 105 -13.66 0.05 -15.01
N VAL A 106 -14.04 -0.53 -16.16
CA VAL A 106 -15.42 -0.96 -16.42
C VAL A 106 -15.82 -2.08 -15.44
N VAL A 107 -14.97 -3.10 -15.27
CA VAL A 107 -15.15 -4.17 -14.27
C VAL A 107 -15.33 -3.57 -12.86
N SER A 108 -14.59 -2.52 -12.52
CA SER A 108 -14.71 -1.81 -11.24
C SER A 108 -15.92 -0.87 -11.11
N LEU A 109 -16.54 -0.47 -12.22
CA LEU A 109 -17.71 0.42 -12.22
C LEU A 109 -19.01 -0.37 -12.13
N THR A 110 -19.02 -1.61 -12.64
CA THR A 110 -20.14 -2.55 -12.55
C THR A 110 -20.05 -3.48 -11.33
N ASP A 111 -19.05 -3.32 -10.46
CA ASP A 111 -18.67 -4.31 -9.42
C ASP A 111 -18.60 -5.76 -9.95
N GLY A 112 -18.15 -5.90 -11.19
CA GLY A 112 -18.22 -7.13 -11.98
C GLY A 112 -17.03 -8.07 -11.80
N GLU A 113 -16.25 -7.94 -10.73
CA GLU A 113 -14.97 -8.66 -10.60
C GLU A 113 -15.15 -10.19 -10.53
N ALA A 114 -16.30 -10.69 -10.07
CA ALA A 114 -16.66 -12.11 -10.10
C ALA A 114 -16.87 -12.68 -11.53
N TYR A 115 -17.25 -11.85 -12.51
CA TYR A 115 -17.52 -12.29 -13.88
C TYR A 115 -16.28 -12.28 -14.78
N SER A 116 -15.25 -11.50 -14.43
CA SER A 116 -13.96 -11.46 -15.14
C SER A 116 -13.13 -12.73 -14.86
N ILE A 117 -12.48 -13.28 -15.90
CA ILE A 117 -11.51 -14.39 -15.72
C ILE A 117 -10.30 -13.92 -14.90
N ILE A 118 -9.84 -12.69 -15.16
CA ILE A 118 -8.65 -12.13 -14.54
C ILE A 118 -9.08 -11.06 -13.53
N LYS A 119 -8.69 -11.23 -12.27
CA LYS A 119 -8.94 -10.25 -11.20
C LYS A 119 -8.39 -8.88 -11.59
N ARG A 120 -9.12 -7.81 -11.25
CA ARG A 120 -8.89 -6.41 -11.65
C ARG A 120 -7.46 -5.94 -11.37
N ARG A 121 -6.87 -6.37 -10.24
CA ARG A 121 -5.49 -6.06 -9.82
C ARG A 121 -4.39 -6.66 -10.73
N TRP A 122 -4.72 -7.70 -11.48
CA TRP A 122 -3.81 -8.41 -12.39
C TRP A 122 -4.07 -8.07 -13.86
N LEU A 123 -5.33 -7.83 -14.25
CA LEU A 123 -5.76 -7.62 -15.65
C LEU A 123 -4.78 -6.74 -16.46
N THR A 124 -4.60 -5.48 -16.07
CA THR A 124 -3.68 -4.56 -16.76
C THR A 124 -2.23 -5.04 -16.74
N LYS A 125 -1.76 -5.62 -15.62
CA LYS A 125 -0.37 -6.08 -15.45
C LYS A 125 -0.06 -7.25 -16.39
N THR A 126 -0.99 -8.19 -16.51
CA THR A 126 -0.87 -9.40 -17.33
C THR A 126 -0.75 -9.04 -18.82
N PHE A 127 -1.67 -8.24 -19.34
CA PHE A 127 -1.63 -7.86 -20.76
C PHE A 127 -0.47 -6.91 -21.10
N LEU A 128 -0.20 -5.90 -20.26
CA LEU A 128 0.94 -4.99 -20.47
C LEU A 128 2.30 -5.70 -20.36
N GLY A 129 2.43 -6.69 -19.47
CA GLY A 129 3.63 -7.54 -19.38
C GLY A 129 3.81 -8.42 -20.61
N GLY A 130 2.72 -8.96 -21.15
CA GLY A 130 2.72 -9.70 -22.43
C GLY A 130 3.20 -8.85 -23.60
N ASP A 131 2.65 -7.65 -23.77
CA ASP A 131 3.10 -6.70 -24.79
C ASP A 131 4.57 -6.32 -24.60
N ALA A 132 4.97 -5.94 -23.38
CA ALA A 132 6.36 -5.52 -23.09
C ALA A 132 7.38 -6.63 -23.43
N PHE A 133 7.07 -7.89 -23.13
CA PHE A 133 7.89 -9.04 -23.54
C PHE A 133 7.98 -9.17 -25.07
N CYS A 134 6.87 -8.97 -25.78
CA CYS A 134 6.86 -8.98 -27.24
C CYS A 134 7.69 -7.83 -27.85
N PHE A 135 7.69 -6.64 -27.25
CA PHE A 135 8.58 -5.54 -27.64
C PHE A 135 10.06 -5.84 -27.36
N MET A 136 10.39 -6.52 -26.26
CA MET A 136 11.76 -6.95 -26.00
C MET A 136 12.25 -7.88 -27.12
N LEU A 137 11.43 -8.86 -27.54
CA LEU A 137 11.75 -9.71 -28.70
C LEU A 137 11.93 -8.87 -29.98
N GLN A 138 10.94 -8.03 -30.34
CA GLN A 138 11.02 -7.20 -31.56
C GLN A 138 12.25 -6.27 -31.56
N SER A 139 12.60 -5.68 -30.42
CA SER A 139 13.81 -4.83 -30.28
C SER A 139 15.12 -5.62 -30.41
N ALA A 140 15.19 -6.83 -29.87
CA ALA A 140 16.36 -7.70 -30.00
C ALA A 140 16.54 -8.17 -31.46
N GLY A 141 15.46 -8.56 -32.13
CA GLY A 141 15.47 -8.92 -33.55
C GLY A 141 15.84 -7.73 -34.45
N GLY A 142 15.33 -6.52 -34.12
CA GLY A 142 15.70 -5.28 -34.81
C GLY A 142 17.17 -4.89 -34.62
N GLY A 143 17.72 -5.06 -33.41
CA GLY A 143 19.14 -4.85 -33.13
C GLY A 143 20.06 -5.82 -33.88
N LEU A 144 19.65 -7.07 -34.05
CA LEU A 144 20.36 -8.06 -34.86
C LEU A 144 20.34 -7.69 -36.36
N LEU A 145 19.17 -7.31 -36.89
CA LEU A 145 19.05 -6.82 -38.28
C LEU A 145 19.86 -5.55 -38.53
N ALA A 146 19.96 -4.64 -37.56
CA ALA A 146 20.72 -3.40 -37.68
C ALA A 146 22.25 -3.62 -37.71
N LYS A 147 22.75 -4.76 -37.23
CA LYS A 147 24.19 -5.07 -37.19
C LYS A 147 24.72 -5.55 -38.55
N ASP A 148 23.92 -6.34 -39.26
CA ASP A 148 24.33 -7.09 -40.47
C ASP A 148 23.74 -6.50 -41.77
N MET A 149 23.40 -5.21 -41.80
CA MET A 149 22.73 -4.54 -42.93
C MET A 149 23.43 -4.69 -44.30
N THR A 150 24.71 -5.02 -44.33
CA THR A 150 25.48 -5.26 -45.58
C THR A 150 25.35 -6.67 -46.14
N SER A 151 24.68 -7.58 -45.42
CA SER A 151 24.58 -9.01 -45.77
C SER A 151 23.20 -9.54 -45.36
N PRO A 152 22.13 -9.26 -46.13
CA PRO A 152 20.76 -9.65 -45.78
C PRO A 152 20.56 -11.16 -45.67
N ASP A 153 21.40 -11.96 -46.34
CA ASP A 153 21.40 -13.43 -46.26
C ASP A 153 22.21 -13.99 -45.07
N SER A 154 22.74 -13.15 -44.16
CA SER A 154 23.46 -13.65 -42.98
C SER A 154 22.52 -14.42 -42.03
N ALA A 155 23.06 -15.44 -41.37
CA ALA A 155 22.32 -16.19 -40.35
C ALA A 155 21.82 -15.27 -39.21
N SER A 156 22.55 -14.20 -38.88
CA SER A 156 22.12 -13.22 -37.87
C SER A 156 20.98 -12.33 -38.37
N ALA A 157 20.98 -11.93 -39.64
CA ALA A 157 19.88 -11.18 -40.25
C ALA A 157 18.60 -12.04 -40.34
N GLN A 158 18.71 -13.30 -40.78
CA GLN A 158 17.58 -14.25 -40.80
C GLN A 158 17.05 -14.54 -39.39
N MET A 159 17.94 -14.74 -38.41
CA MET A 159 17.54 -14.92 -37.00
C MET A 159 16.84 -13.66 -36.46
N GLY A 160 17.34 -12.47 -36.79
CA GLY A 160 16.71 -11.19 -36.43
C GLY A 160 15.30 -11.05 -37.01
N LYS A 161 15.09 -11.35 -38.30
CA LYS A 161 13.75 -11.38 -38.93
C LYS A 161 12.82 -12.35 -38.18
N ASN A 162 13.28 -13.56 -37.91
CA ASN A 162 12.47 -14.59 -37.25
C ASN A 162 12.08 -14.18 -35.81
N ILE A 163 12.98 -13.54 -35.07
CA ILE A 163 12.70 -13.02 -33.72
C ILE A 163 11.64 -11.91 -33.75
N ILE A 164 11.69 -10.98 -34.71
CA ILE A 164 10.62 -9.98 -34.89
C ILE A 164 9.29 -10.66 -35.21
N LEU A 165 9.28 -11.61 -36.16
CA LEU A 165 8.06 -12.32 -36.57
C LEU A 165 7.39 -13.04 -35.39
N VAL A 166 8.17 -13.73 -34.56
CA VAL A 166 7.68 -14.39 -33.33
C VAL A 166 7.15 -13.35 -32.34
N GLY A 167 7.84 -12.22 -32.16
CA GLY A 167 7.38 -11.13 -31.30
C GLY A 167 6.05 -10.51 -31.77
N LEU A 168 5.84 -10.30 -33.07
CA LEU A 168 4.59 -9.80 -33.64
C LEU A 168 3.44 -10.82 -33.51
N LEU A 169 3.72 -12.11 -33.74
CA LEU A 169 2.74 -13.18 -33.62
C LEU A 169 2.28 -13.36 -32.16
N LEU A 170 3.21 -13.37 -31.20
CA LEU A 170 2.89 -13.47 -29.77
C LEU A 170 2.09 -12.26 -29.28
N GLN A 171 2.39 -11.06 -29.77
CA GLN A 171 1.64 -9.85 -29.47
C GLN A 171 0.19 -9.95 -29.97
N LEU A 172 0.00 -10.40 -31.22
CA LEU A 172 -1.34 -10.61 -31.79
C LEU A 172 -2.14 -11.65 -31.01
N LEU A 173 -1.52 -12.75 -30.58
CA LEU A 173 -2.16 -13.78 -29.75
C LEU A 173 -2.56 -13.26 -28.36
N TRP A 174 -1.69 -12.47 -27.71
CA TRP A 174 -2.03 -11.79 -26.45
C TRP A 174 -3.22 -10.83 -26.60
N PHE A 175 -3.25 -10.08 -27.70
CA PHE A 175 -4.33 -9.13 -27.98
C PHE A 175 -5.67 -9.82 -28.30
N ILE A 176 -5.64 -10.93 -29.05
CA ILE A 176 -6.83 -11.78 -29.27
C ILE A 176 -7.34 -12.34 -27.94
N PHE A 177 -6.45 -12.80 -27.05
CA PHE A 177 -6.85 -13.25 -25.71
C PHE A 177 -7.42 -12.12 -24.83
N PHE A 178 -6.92 -10.89 -24.95
CA PHE A 178 -7.56 -9.73 -24.31
C PHE A 178 -9.00 -9.51 -24.78
N VAL A 179 -9.23 -9.54 -26.10
CA VAL A 179 -10.57 -9.42 -26.68
C VAL A 179 -11.48 -10.57 -26.23
N ALA A 180 -10.95 -11.80 -26.10
CA ALA A 180 -11.70 -12.95 -25.57
C ALA A 180 -12.09 -12.77 -24.08
N VAL A 181 -11.19 -12.26 -23.23
CA VAL A 181 -11.49 -11.93 -21.82
C VAL A 181 -12.57 -10.84 -21.74
N ALA A 182 -12.46 -9.79 -22.56
CA ALA A 182 -13.47 -8.74 -22.65
C ALA A 182 -14.83 -9.26 -23.15
N ALA A 183 -14.83 -10.19 -24.12
CA ALA A 183 -16.04 -10.83 -24.64
C ALA A 183 -16.71 -11.74 -23.61
N LEU A 184 -15.96 -12.56 -22.86
CA LEU A 184 -16.56 -13.41 -21.83
C LEU A 184 -17.10 -12.60 -20.64
N PHE A 185 -16.41 -11.53 -20.25
CA PHE A 185 -16.93 -10.58 -19.25
C PHE A 185 -18.26 -9.97 -19.72
N HIS A 186 -18.33 -9.49 -20.96
CA HIS A 186 -19.55 -8.93 -21.55
C HIS A 186 -20.69 -9.95 -21.62
N TYR A 187 -20.42 -11.18 -22.08
CA TYR A 187 -21.40 -12.26 -22.14
C TYR A 187 -21.97 -12.59 -20.74
N ARG A 188 -21.10 -12.79 -19.75
CA ARG A 188 -21.49 -13.10 -18.37
C ARG A 188 -22.29 -11.96 -17.72
N MET A 189 -21.84 -10.71 -17.89
CA MET A 189 -22.53 -9.52 -17.36
C MET A 189 -23.86 -9.24 -18.08
N SER A 190 -24.01 -9.62 -19.35
CA SER A 190 -25.29 -9.52 -20.07
C SER A 190 -26.30 -10.59 -19.66
N LEU A 191 -25.85 -11.77 -19.24
CA LEU A 191 -26.72 -12.81 -18.67
C LEU A 191 -27.11 -12.52 -17.21
N HIS A 192 -26.16 -12.06 -16.40
CA HIS A 192 -26.34 -11.80 -14.97
C HIS A 192 -25.82 -10.39 -14.61
N PRO A 193 -26.55 -9.31 -14.97
CA PRO A 193 -26.12 -7.94 -14.69
C PRO A 193 -26.25 -7.60 -13.21
N THR A 194 -25.17 -7.10 -12.59
CA THR A 194 -25.18 -6.66 -11.19
C THR A 194 -26.12 -5.48 -10.94
N THR A 195 -26.56 -5.29 -9.70
CA THR A 195 -27.39 -4.15 -9.27
C THR A 195 -26.82 -2.80 -9.70
N ARG A 196 -25.48 -2.65 -9.70
CA ARG A 196 -24.79 -1.44 -10.14
C ARG A 196 -24.73 -1.31 -11.66
N ALA A 197 -24.59 -2.42 -12.40
CA ALA A 197 -24.66 -2.45 -13.86
C ALA A 197 -26.06 -2.13 -14.42
N GLN A 198 -27.11 -2.26 -13.59
CA GLN A 198 -28.49 -1.91 -13.93
C GLN A 198 -28.83 -0.42 -13.68
N GLN A 199 -27.99 0.35 -12.98
CA GLN A 199 -28.26 1.75 -12.69
C GLN A 199 -28.25 2.61 -13.98
N PRO A 200 -29.25 3.49 -14.23
CA PRO A 200 -29.34 4.27 -15.47
C PRO A 200 -28.14 5.16 -15.81
N GLY A 201 -27.33 5.54 -14.82
CA GLY A 201 -26.07 6.28 -15.03
C GLY A 201 -24.89 5.43 -15.52
N VAL A 202 -24.94 4.11 -15.34
CA VAL A 202 -23.81 3.18 -15.58
C VAL A 202 -23.92 2.58 -16.98
N ARG A 203 -23.46 3.33 -17.98
CA ARG A 203 -23.59 2.98 -19.42
C ARG A 203 -22.57 1.92 -19.87
N TRP A 204 -22.35 0.87 -19.09
CA TRP A 204 -21.22 -0.07 -19.22
C TRP A 204 -21.10 -0.72 -20.61
N GLN A 205 -22.22 -1.11 -21.22
CA GLN A 205 -22.25 -1.65 -22.59
C GLN A 205 -21.69 -0.66 -23.64
N ARG A 206 -21.90 0.66 -23.46
CA ARG A 206 -21.39 1.70 -24.36
C ARG A 206 -19.86 1.73 -24.32
N TYR A 207 -19.26 1.58 -23.14
CA TYR A 207 -17.80 1.52 -22.99
C TYR A 207 -17.23 0.23 -23.60
N LEU A 208 -17.90 -0.92 -23.46
CA LEU A 208 -17.47 -2.16 -24.10
C LEU A 208 -17.57 -2.11 -25.64
N ARG A 209 -18.66 -1.55 -26.20
CA ARG A 209 -18.78 -1.32 -27.66
C ARG A 209 -17.65 -0.44 -28.19
N SER A 210 -17.29 0.62 -27.47
CA SER A 210 -16.14 1.48 -27.77
C SER A 210 -14.81 0.73 -27.70
N LEU A 211 -14.64 -0.12 -26.68
CA LEU A 211 -13.47 -0.95 -26.51
C LEU A 211 -13.29 -1.92 -27.69
N TYR A 212 -14.36 -2.60 -28.14
CA TYR A 212 -14.27 -3.46 -29.32
C TYR A 212 -13.94 -2.68 -30.59
N ALA A 213 -14.55 -1.51 -30.82
CA ALA A 213 -14.25 -0.69 -31.99
C ALA A 213 -12.76 -0.29 -32.05
N VAL A 214 -12.19 0.16 -30.93
CA VAL A 214 -10.76 0.48 -30.82
C VAL A 214 -9.90 -0.79 -30.97
N SER A 215 -10.27 -1.89 -30.32
CA SER A 215 -9.56 -3.17 -30.45
C SER A 215 -9.52 -3.68 -31.89
N SER A 216 -10.61 -3.57 -32.65
CA SER A 216 -10.64 -3.99 -34.05
C SER A 216 -9.65 -3.21 -34.91
N LEU A 217 -9.56 -1.88 -34.74
CA LEU A 217 -8.61 -1.04 -35.48
C LEU A 217 -7.14 -1.37 -35.12
N ILE A 218 -6.84 -1.59 -33.84
CA ILE A 218 -5.50 -2.03 -33.39
C ILE A 218 -5.17 -3.41 -33.94
N MET A 219 -6.11 -4.37 -33.86
CA MET A 219 -5.90 -5.75 -34.31
C MET A 219 -5.68 -5.85 -35.82
N ILE A 220 -6.41 -5.07 -36.63
CA ILE A 220 -6.19 -5.02 -38.09
C ILE A 220 -4.79 -4.47 -38.40
N ARG A 221 -4.34 -3.43 -37.68
CA ARG A 221 -2.96 -2.89 -37.81
C ARG A 221 -1.90 -3.92 -37.41
N SER A 222 -2.07 -4.61 -36.27
CA SER A 222 -1.14 -5.65 -35.83
C SER A 222 -1.07 -6.83 -36.81
N LEU A 223 -2.22 -7.23 -37.40
CA LEU A 223 -2.27 -8.25 -38.44
C LEU A 223 -1.57 -7.78 -39.73
N PHE A 224 -1.79 -6.54 -40.17
CA PHE A 224 -1.09 -5.94 -41.30
C PHE A 224 0.43 -5.98 -41.09
N ARG A 225 0.92 -5.54 -39.92
CA ARG A 225 2.36 -5.57 -39.59
C ARG A 225 2.95 -6.98 -39.54
N LEU A 226 2.21 -7.97 -39.04
CA LEU A 226 2.64 -9.37 -39.11
C LEU A 226 2.80 -9.88 -40.56
N ILE A 227 1.82 -9.56 -41.43
CA ILE A 227 1.86 -9.96 -42.86
C ILE A 227 2.99 -9.23 -43.60
N GLU A 228 3.14 -7.93 -43.42
CA GLU A 228 4.20 -7.10 -43.98
C GLU A 228 5.60 -7.62 -43.63
N TYR A 229 5.88 -7.85 -42.34
CA TYR A 229 7.16 -8.41 -41.89
C TYR A 229 7.36 -9.87 -42.34
N SER A 230 6.29 -10.66 -42.52
CA SER A 230 6.39 -12.02 -43.08
C SER A 230 6.92 -12.01 -44.53
N GLN A 231 6.39 -11.11 -45.38
CA GLN A 231 6.84 -10.94 -46.77
C GLN A 231 8.31 -10.49 -46.81
N GLY A 232 8.71 -9.64 -45.86
CA GLY A 232 10.09 -9.14 -45.75
C GLY A 232 10.36 -7.97 -46.69
N TYR A 233 11.64 -7.63 -46.86
CA TYR A 233 12.07 -6.35 -47.44
C TYR A 233 11.55 -6.12 -48.87
N SER A 234 11.62 -7.14 -49.73
CA SER A 234 11.11 -7.14 -51.12
C SER A 234 9.60 -7.37 -51.24
N GLY A 235 8.83 -7.31 -50.14
CA GLY A 235 7.39 -7.52 -50.14
C GLY A 235 6.59 -6.45 -50.90
N TYR A 236 5.46 -6.85 -51.47
CA TYR A 236 4.55 -5.94 -52.18
C TYR A 236 3.99 -4.84 -51.25
N LEU A 237 3.76 -5.18 -49.97
CA LEU A 237 3.29 -4.22 -48.96
C LEU A 237 4.37 -3.18 -48.60
N MET A 238 5.63 -3.61 -48.42
CA MET A 238 6.77 -2.73 -48.08
C MET A 238 7.18 -1.79 -49.22
N SER A 239 6.90 -2.17 -50.48
CA SER A 239 7.24 -1.37 -51.67
C SER A 239 6.22 -0.29 -52.02
N HIS A 240 5.03 -0.26 -51.40
CA HIS A 240 3.95 0.68 -51.74
C HIS A 240 3.51 1.51 -50.54
N GLU A 241 3.87 2.80 -50.51
CA GLU A 241 3.60 3.72 -49.39
C GLU A 241 2.12 3.80 -48.98
N VAL A 242 1.19 3.59 -49.92
CA VAL A 242 -0.26 3.66 -49.68
C VAL A 242 -0.69 2.72 -48.54
N PHE A 243 -0.12 1.52 -48.44
CA PHE A 243 -0.49 0.57 -47.40
C PHE A 243 -0.08 1.03 -46.00
N PHE A 244 1.06 1.70 -45.87
CA PHE A 244 1.51 2.30 -44.61
C PHE A 244 0.53 3.40 -44.14
N TYR A 245 0.11 4.31 -45.02
CA TYR A 245 -0.88 5.31 -44.61
C TYR A 245 -2.29 4.74 -44.35
N VAL A 246 -2.72 3.70 -45.09
CA VAL A 246 -4.06 3.11 -44.92
C VAL A 246 -4.16 2.20 -43.71
N PHE A 247 -3.21 1.28 -43.50
CA PHE A 247 -3.29 0.26 -42.44
C PHE A 247 -2.54 0.64 -41.15
N ASP A 248 -1.63 1.63 -41.20
CA ASP A 248 -0.85 2.06 -40.04
C ASP A 248 -1.31 3.42 -39.51
N ALA A 249 -1.31 4.45 -40.38
CA ALA A 249 -1.66 5.82 -40.01
C ALA A 249 -3.18 6.01 -39.81
N LEU A 250 -4.00 5.69 -40.82
CA LEU A 250 -5.44 5.95 -40.79
C LEU A 250 -6.16 5.13 -39.70
N LEU A 251 -5.74 3.89 -39.44
CA LEU A 251 -6.33 3.09 -38.37
C LEU A 251 -6.05 3.67 -36.98
N MET A 252 -4.83 4.15 -36.70
CA MET A 252 -4.52 4.74 -35.39
C MET A 252 -5.06 6.16 -35.24
N LEU A 253 -5.13 6.94 -36.32
CA LEU A 253 -5.89 8.18 -36.32
C LEU A 253 -7.38 7.90 -36.02
N GLY A 254 -7.96 6.83 -36.58
CA GLY A 254 -9.30 6.35 -36.26
C GLY A 254 -9.48 5.99 -34.79
N VAL A 255 -8.52 5.27 -34.19
CA VAL A 255 -8.49 4.96 -32.74
C VAL A 255 -8.52 6.24 -31.90
N MET A 256 -7.73 7.25 -32.27
CA MET A 256 -7.73 8.52 -31.55
C MET A 256 -9.00 9.35 -31.79
N VAL A 257 -9.49 9.48 -33.02
CA VAL A 257 -10.74 10.21 -33.30
C VAL A 257 -11.93 9.58 -32.57
N TRP A 258 -11.98 8.25 -32.50
CA TRP A 258 -12.97 7.51 -31.72
C TRP A 258 -12.86 7.79 -30.22
N MET A 259 -11.65 7.76 -29.65
CA MET A 259 -11.43 8.05 -28.22
C MET A 259 -11.63 9.53 -27.86
N ASN A 260 -11.43 10.48 -28.77
CA ASN A 260 -11.84 11.88 -28.56
C ASN A 260 -13.37 11.99 -28.48
N TRP A 261 -14.11 11.29 -29.34
CA TRP A 261 -15.57 11.33 -29.36
C TRP A 261 -16.19 10.62 -28.16
N GLN A 262 -15.76 9.40 -27.85
CA GLN A 262 -16.25 8.61 -26.72
C GLN A 262 -15.22 8.51 -25.58
N HIS A 263 -14.79 9.67 -25.09
CA HIS A 263 -13.69 9.80 -24.14
C HIS A 263 -13.91 9.00 -22.83
N PRO A 264 -13.03 8.04 -22.46
CA PRO A 264 -13.22 7.16 -21.29
C PRO A 264 -13.22 7.83 -19.90
N SER A 265 -13.09 9.15 -19.83
CA SER A 265 -13.16 9.91 -18.57
C SER A 265 -14.48 9.77 -17.84
N GLU A 266 -15.60 9.51 -18.54
CA GLU A 266 -16.93 9.30 -17.95
C GLU A 266 -16.88 8.23 -16.83
N ILE A 267 -16.14 7.15 -17.06
CA ILE A 267 -15.89 6.07 -16.10
C ILE A 267 -15.20 6.59 -14.82
N SER A 268 -14.29 7.55 -14.96
CA SER A 268 -13.56 8.17 -13.83
C SER A 268 -14.30 9.34 -13.16
N LEU A 269 -15.43 9.78 -13.73
CA LEU A 269 -16.38 10.68 -13.07
C LEU A 269 -17.38 9.88 -12.26
N LEU A 270 -17.96 8.82 -12.85
CA LEU A 270 -18.87 7.89 -12.17
C LEU A 270 -18.21 7.17 -10.98
N LEU A 271 -16.96 6.70 -11.11
CA LEU A 271 -16.17 6.14 -10.00
C LEU A 271 -15.82 7.17 -8.89
N ARG A 272 -16.15 8.45 -9.08
CA ARG A 272 -16.01 9.54 -8.08
C ARG A 272 -17.37 10.13 -7.68
N GLY A 273 -18.49 9.47 -8.00
CA GLY A 273 -19.83 9.94 -7.67
C GLY A 273 -20.28 11.20 -8.42
N LYS A 274 -19.68 11.52 -9.57
CA LYS A 274 -20.05 12.69 -10.39
C LYS A 274 -20.94 12.31 -11.57
N GLU A 275 -21.80 13.24 -11.99
CA GLU A 275 -22.74 13.03 -13.10
C GLU A 275 -22.02 12.72 -14.43
N PRO A 276 -22.59 11.84 -15.29
CA PRO A 276 -22.03 11.49 -16.59
C PRO A 276 -22.44 12.48 -17.69
N HIS A 277 -21.47 12.95 -18.47
CA HIS A 277 -21.72 13.75 -19.68
C HIS A 277 -22.29 12.90 -20.83
N VAL A 278 -22.63 13.52 -21.97
CA VAL A 278 -23.24 12.82 -23.12
C VAL A 278 -22.18 12.25 -24.08
N ASP A 279 -21.10 13.00 -24.30
CA ASP A 279 -19.94 12.58 -25.11
C ASP A 279 -18.64 13.30 -24.66
N GLY A 280 -17.54 13.04 -25.36
CA GLY A 280 -16.24 13.67 -25.09
C GLY A 280 -16.15 15.14 -25.52
N PHE A 281 -17.01 15.61 -26.43
CA PHE A 281 -16.97 16.99 -26.94
C PHE A 281 -17.73 17.97 -26.02
N THR A 282 -18.81 17.52 -25.37
CA THR A 282 -19.56 18.32 -24.37
C THR A 282 -18.69 18.75 -23.18
N LEU A 283 -17.65 17.98 -22.82
CA LEU A 283 -16.61 18.37 -21.85
C LEU A 283 -15.83 19.65 -22.22
N ILE A 284 -15.77 19.97 -23.51
CA ILE A 284 -14.98 21.08 -24.03
C ILE A 284 -15.81 22.36 -24.03
N VAL A 285 -17.05 22.26 -24.53
CA VAL A 285 -17.99 23.38 -24.74
C VAL A 285 -18.51 23.99 -23.43
N ASN A 286 -18.82 23.17 -22.42
CA ASN A 286 -19.39 23.68 -21.18
C ASN A 286 -18.31 24.31 -20.27
N THR A 287 -18.13 25.62 -20.39
CA THR A 287 -17.63 26.48 -19.30
C THR A 287 -18.72 26.69 -18.26
N CYS A 288 -18.34 27.01 -17.01
CA CYS A 288 -19.30 27.45 -15.99
C CYS A 288 -19.87 28.82 -16.39
N ASP A 289 -21.18 28.99 -16.20
CA ASP A 289 -21.93 30.22 -16.48
C ASP A 289 -22.10 31.12 -15.24
N GLU A 290 -21.51 30.72 -14.10
CA GLU A 290 -21.60 31.35 -12.77
C GLU A 290 -23.05 31.56 -12.25
N GLY A 291 -24.02 30.88 -12.86
CA GLY A 291 -25.42 30.92 -12.47
C GLY A 291 -25.68 30.20 -11.14
N LYS A 292 -26.59 30.73 -10.32
CA LYS A 292 -27.12 30.00 -9.16
C LYS A 292 -27.96 28.81 -9.66
N PRO A 293 -27.73 27.57 -9.19
CA PRO A 293 -28.48 26.41 -9.66
C PRO A 293 -29.95 26.48 -9.25
N ALA A 294 -30.85 25.99 -10.10
CA ALA A 294 -32.27 25.85 -9.80
C ALA A 294 -32.63 24.38 -9.53
N CYS A 295 -33.42 24.11 -8.48
CA CYS A 295 -33.84 22.74 -8.19
C CYS A 295 -34.93 22.26 -9.19
N LYS A 296 -34.95 20.95 -9.46
CA LYS A 296 -35.80 20.34 -10.50
C LYS A 296 -37.30 20.63 -10.32
N ASN A 297 -37.76 20.82 -9.08
CA ASN A 297 -39.14 21.20 -8.77
C ASN A 297 -39.40 22.70 -9.06
N CYS A 298 -38.51 23.60 -8.67
CA CYS A 298 -38.63 25.03 -8.98
C CYS A 298 -38.73 25.26 -10.50
N THR A 299 -37.87 24.60 -11.29
CA THR A 299 -37.92 24.63 -12.75
C THR A 299 -39.25 24.08 -13.30
N LYS A 300 -39.74 22.95 -12.77
CA LYS A 300 -41.01 22.35 -13.19
C LYS A 300 -42.23 23.24 -12.93
N HIS A 301 -42.20 24.02 -11.86
CA HIS A 301 -43.30 24.91 -11.44
C HIS A 301 -43.12 26.37 -11.87
N ALA A 302 -42.03 26.70 -12.59
CA ALA A 302 -41.66 28.06 -13.00
C ALA A 302 -41.52 29.06 -11.82
N ILE A 303 -41.05 28.56 -10.67
CA ILE A 303 -40.82 29.36 -9.44
C ILE A 303 -39.32 29.64 -9.31
N GLN A 304 -38.96 30.85 -8.86
CA GLN A 304 -37.57 31.19 -8.55
C GLN A 304 -37.06 30.38 -7.35
N CYS A 305 -35.92 29.72 -7.49
CA CYS A 305 -35.34 28.90 -6.42
C CYS A 305 -34.69 29.79 -5.35
N ASP A 306 -35.37 29.96 -4.22
CA ASP A 306 -34.78 30.60 -3.03
C ASP A 306 -33.90 29.62 -2.25
N PHE A 307 -32.92 30.16 -1.54
CA PHE A 307 -31.94 29.45 -0.72
C PHE A 307 -31.94 29.92 0.75
N THR A 308 -32.81 30.85 1.15
CA THR A 308 -33.00 31.16 2.58
C THR A 308 -33.59 29.94 3.32
N PRO A 309 -33.04 29.53 4.47
CA PRO A 309 -33.62 28.45 5.27
C PRO A 309 -35.03 28.81 5.76
N ALA A 310 -36.01 27.95 5.47
CA ALA A 310 -37.36 28.07 6.02
C ALA A 310 -37.36 27.69 7.52
N PRO A 311 -38.15 28.37 8.38
CA PRO A 311 -38.29 27.98 9.78
C PRO A 311 -38.97 26.61 9.91
N ALA A 312 -38.48 25.79 10.84
CA ALA A 312 -38.97 24.43 11.03
C ALA A 312 -40.43 24.40 11.51
N TYR A 313 -41.22 23.49 10.93
CA TYR A 313 -42.56 23.15 11.38
C TYR A 313 -42.71 21.63 11.51
N SER A 314 -43.49 21.18 12.50
CA SER A 314 -43.66 19.79 12.91
C SER A 314 -45.04 19.24 12.55
N GLY A 315 -45.15 17.93 12.24
CA GLY A 315 -46.47 17.27 12.14
C GLY A 315 -46.59 16.02 11.23
N SER A 316 -46.36 14.84 11.82
CA SER A 316 -47.15 13.59 11.66
C SER A 316 -47.59 13.00 10.29
N ALA A 317 -47.09 11.77 10.04
CA ALA A 317 -47.85 10.52 9.81
C ALA A 317 -48.33 10.06 8.40
N TYR A 318 -48.52 8.73 8.32
CA TYR A 318 -48.99 7.87 7.21
C TYR A 318 -48.04 7.69 6.00
N GLY A 319 -47.87 6.51 5.39
CA GLY A 319 -48.47 5.19 5.70
C GLY A 319 -47.82 4.03 4.91
N SER A 320 -48.12 2.79 5.32
CA SER A 320 -47.56 1.49 4.87
C SER A 320 -47.83 1.07 3.41
N ALA A 321 -46.92 0.29 2.79
CA ALA A 321 -47.20 -1.08 2.26
C ALA A 321 -45.98 -1.77 1.56
N SER A 322 -45.90 -3.10 1.74
CA SER A 322 -45.29 -4.12 0.85
C SER A 322 -46.41 -5.17 0.54
N PRO A 323 -46.31 -6.20 -0.35
CA PRO A 323 -45.38 -7.34 -0.17
C PRO A 323 -44.98 -8.20 -1.41
N GLU A 324 -44.06 -9.19 -1.19
CA GLU A 324 -44.02 -10.60 -1.72
C GLU A 324 -43.96 -10.89 -3.26
N ASP A 325 -43.66 -12.09 -3.80
CA ASP A 325 -43.58 -13.48 -3.27
C ASP A 325 -42.68 -14.47 -4.11
N TYR A 326 -42.55 -15.74 -3.64
CA TYR A 326 -42.25 -17.04 -4.33
C TYR A 326 -40.82 -17.63 -4.54
N LEU A 327 -40.31 -18.31 -3.49
CA LEU A 327 -40.06 -19.78 -3.34
C LEU A 327 -39.58 -20.72 -4.51
N THR A 328 -38.33 -21.26 -4.39
CA THR A 328 -37.84 -22.70 -4.28
C THR A 328 -38.44 -23.87 -5.15
N PRO A 329 -38.01 -25.19 -5.07
CA PRO A 329 -36.87 -25.90 -4.41
C PRO A 329 -36.12 -27.01 -5.26
N ALA A 330 -35.06 -27.63 -4.68
CA ALA A 330 -34.51 -29.01 -4.88
C ALA A 330 -33.90 -29.41 -6.28
N GLU A 331 -32.97 -30.37 -6.49
CA GLU A 331 -32.12 -31.29 -5.67
C GLU A 331 -30.84 -31.66 -6.52
N SER A 332 -29.93 -32.65 -6.36
CA SER A 332 -29.68 -33.84 -5.48
C SER A 332 -28.15 -34.19 -5.41
N ALA A 333 -27.75 -35.42 -4.97
CA ALA A 333 -26.38 -35.98 -4.99
C ALA A 333 -26.33 -37.43 -5.58
N PRO A 334 -25.15 -38.08 -5.82
CA PRO A 334 -24.50 -38.86 -4.73
C PRO A 334 -22.94 -39.14 -4.79
N SER A 335 -22.39 -39.42 -3.60
CA SER A 335 -21.22 -40.26 -3.19
C SER A 335 -20.06 -40.70 -4.13
N VAL A 336 -18.81 -40.32 -3.75
CA VAL A 336 -17.71 -41.18 -3.17
C VAL A 336 -17.43 -42.56 -3.84
N PRO A 337 -16.18 -42.87 -4.31
CA PRO A 337 -15.13 -43.34 -3.37
C PRO A 337 -13.63 -43.06 -3.70
N SER A 338 -12.83 -42.95 -2.63
CA SER A 338 -11.36 -43.20 -2.56
C SER A 338 -11.07 -44.73 -2.60
N PRO A 339 -9.85 -45.29 -2.80
CA PRO A 339 -8.58 -44.87 -2.15
C PRO A 339 -7.24 -45.22 -2.89
N VAL A 340 -6.15 -45.31 -2.11
CA VAL A 340 -4.87 -46.03 -2.30
C VAL A 340 -3.62 -45.17 -2.61
N ILE A 341 -2.61 -45.35 -1.75
CA ILE A 341 -1.24 -44.80 -1.79
C ILE A 341 -0.35 -45.67 -2.69
N ARG A 342 0.62 -45.06 -3.39
CA ARG A 342 1.88 -45.73 -3.75
C ARG A 342 3.06 -44.79 -3.65
N ASP A 343 4.10 -45.24 -2.94
CA ASP A 343 5.41 -44.59 -2.87
C ASP A 343 6.18 -44.72 -4.18
N HIS A 344 7.00 -43.73 -4.48
CA HIS A 344 8.29 -43.96 -5.12
C HIS A 344 9.36 -43.07 -4.49
N GLY A 345 10.46 -43.71 -4.07
CA GLY A 345 11.59 -43.11 -3.37
C GLY A 345 12.57 -42.32 -4.26
N PRO A 346 13.72 -41.91 -3.70
CA PRO A 346 14.47 -40.75 -4.17
C PRO A 346 15.53 -41.05 -5.23
N LEU A 347 16.01 -39.97 -5.87
CA LEU A 347 17.28 -39.95 -6.58
C LEU A 347 18.19 -38.87 -5.97
N THR A 348 19.28 -39.31 -5.34
CA THR A 348 20.37 -38.47 -4.85
C THR A 348 21.70 -38.92 -5.47
N ASN A 349 22.57 -37.94 -5.75
CA ASN A 349 24.02 -38.06 -5.92
C ASN A 349 24.58 -38.89 -7.09
N LEU A 350 25.31 -38.22 -8.00
CA LEU A 350 26.78 -38.20 -7.97
C LEU A 350 27.23 -36.74 -8.24
N ALA A 351 28.17 -36.08 -7.54
CA ALA A 351 29.47 -36.47 -6.96
C ALA A 351 30.63 -36.47 -7.99
N SER A 352 31.85 -35.95 -7.72
CA SER A 352 32.35 -35.17 -6.57
C SER A 352 33.75 -34.57 -6.85
N GLY A 353 34.15 -33.54 -6.10
CA GLY A 353 35.56 -33.16 -5.85
C GLY A 353 36.14 -32.04 -6.73
N SER A 354 37.14 -31.27 -6.27
CA SER A 354 37.84 -31.29 -4.97
C SER A 354 38.32 -29.89 -4.50
N SER A 355 38.56 -29.79 -3.19
CA SER A 355 38.91 -28.61 -2.39
C SER A 355 40.26 -27.94 -2.69
N ILE A 356 40.38 -26.62 -2.44
CA ILE A 356 41.20 -26.02 -1.34
C ILE A 356 41.09 -24.48 -1.31
N GLN A 357 40.83 -23.92 -0.11
CA GLN A 357 41.09 -22.55 0.40
C GLN A 357 41.06 -21.31 -0.53
N GLY A 358 40.14 -20.36 -0.28
CA GLY A 358 40.24 -18.98 -0.79
C GLY A 358 39.04 -18.05 -0.50
N SER A 359 39.18 -17.13 0.47
CA SER A 359 38.33 -15.95 0.77
C SER A 359 36.79 -16.12 0.96
N ASP A 360 36.30 -15.86 2.18
CA ASP A 360 34.88 -15.92 2.59
C ASP A 360 34.04 -14.64 2.33
N ASP A 361 34.63 -13.54 1.82
CA ASP A 361 33.97 -12.22 1.78
C ASP A 361 33.21 -11.89 0.47
N ALA A 362 33.02 -12.87 -0.42
CA ALA A 362 32.29 -12.68 -1.67
C ALA A 362 30.75 -12.71 -1.47
N ILE A 363 30.16 -11.62 -0.97
CA ILE A 363 28.71 -11.42 -1.08
C ILE A 363 28.33 -11.39 -2.57
N GLU A 364 27.54 -12.37 -2.98
CA GLU A 364 27.13 -12.55 -4.37
C GLU A 364 26.15 -11.45 -4.81
N TRP A 365 26.57 -10.62 -5.77
CA TRP A 365 25.74 -9.57 -6.40
C TRP A 365 24.73 -10.16 -7.40
N GLY A 366 24.05 -11.22 -7.00
CA GLY A 366 23.10 -12.00 -7.81
C GLY A 366 21.66 -11.50 -7.72
N ILE A 367 20.72 -12.36 -8.13
CA ILE A 367 19.29 -12.07 -8.25
C ILE A 367 18.70 -11.53 -6.94
N THR A 368 19.10 -12.07 -5.78
CA THR A 368 18.64 -11.61 -4.46
C THR A 368 19.00 -10.15 -4.20
N ALA A 369 20.22 -9.72 -4.52
CA ALA A 369 20.63 -8.32 -4.35
C ALA A 369 19.84 -7.37 -5.28
N LEU A 370 19.48 -7.84 -6.48
CA LEU A 370 18.64 -7.09 -7.41
C LEU A 370 17.17 -7.02 -6.96
N GLU A 371 16.60 -8.10 -6.40
CA GLU A 371 15.25 -8.09 -5.79
C GLU A 371 15.21 -7.10 -4.62
N LEU A 372 16.20 -7.16 -3.73
CA LEU A 372 16.31 -6.27 -2.57
C LEU A 372 16.49 -4.80 -2.98
N LEU A 373 17.32 -4.50 -3.99
CA LEU A 373 17.49 -3.14 -4.52
C LEU A 373 16.21 -2.63 -5.21
N HIS A 374 15.50 -3.51 -5.92
CA HIS A 374 14.21 -3.19 -6.54
C HIS A 374 13.14 -2.88 -5.48
N ASN A 375 13.02 -3.72 -4.44
CA ASN A 375 12.10 -3.48 -3.33
C ASN A 375 12.47 -2.22 -2.54
N TYR A 376 13.76 -1.91 -2.38
CA TYR A 376 14.17 -0.62 -1.79
C TYR A 376 13.66 0.55 -2.62
N SER A 377 13.90 0.51 -3.94
CA SER A 377 13.60 1.60 -4.88
C SER A 377 12.12 1.77 -5.24
N THR A 378 11.28 0.79 -4.90
CA THR A 378 9.82 0.78 -5.17
C THR A 378 8.96 0.79 -3.92
N SER A 379 9.44 0.27 -2.78
CA SER A 379 8.69 0.14 -1.53
C SER A 379 9.42 0.81 -0.36
N THR A 380 10.58 0.28 0.04
CA THR A 380 11.23 0.62 1.34
C THR A 380 11.65 2.09 1.43
N CYS A 381 12.12 2.71 0.33
CA CYS A 381 12.54 4.11 0.34
C CYS A 381 11.43 5.11 0.72
N TYR A 382 10.15 4.73 0.53
CA TYR A 382 9.01 5.58 0.90
C TYR A 382 8.64 5.49 2.39
N THR A 383 9.03 4.42 3.11
CA THR A 383 8.65 4.23 4.52
C THR A 383 9.55 4.97 5.51
N PHE A 384 10.57 5.70 5.05
CA PHE A 384 11.45 6.49 5.95
C PHE A 384 10.94 7.91 6.21
N SER A 385 10.00 8.42 5.39
CA SER A 385 9.43 9.75 5.53
C SER A 385 8.28 10.00 4.56
N ASP A 386 7.26 10.74 4.98
CA ASP A 386 6.24 11.32 4.11
C ASP A 386 6.72 12.53 3.28
N ILE A 387 7.87 13.12 3.62
CA ILE A 387 8.31 14.38 3.03
C ILE A 387 8.78 14.12 1.59
N PRO A 388 8.17 14.70 0.53
CA PRO A 388 8.48 14.33 -0.85
C PRO A 388 9.95 14.56 -1.24
N ALA A 389 10.60 15.57 -0.66
CA ALA A 389 12.04 15.80 -0.83
C ALA A 389 12.89 14.68 -0.20
N MET A 390 12.51 14.18 0.98
CA MET A 390 13.17 13.06 1.66
C MET A 390 12.94 11.74 0.93
N GLN A 391 11.72 11.48 0.46
CA GLN A 391 11.40 10.32 -0.38
C GLN A 391 12.23 10.32 -1.67
N THR A 392 12.35 11.47 -2.33
CA THR A 392 13.18 11.64 -3.54
C THR A 392 14.65 11.41 -3.25
N PHE A 393 15.17 11.96 -2.14
CA PHE A 393 16.54 11.77 -1.67
C PHE A 393 16.84 10.28 -1.34
N MET A 394 15.97 9.62 -0.57
CA MET A 394 16.09 8.19 -0.23
C MET A 394 15.97 7.29 -1.46
N ARG A 395 15.12 7.64 -2.43
CA ARG A 395 14.90 6.83 -3.64
C ARG A 395 15.98 6.99 -4.70
N ILE A 396 16.65 8.15 -4.78
CA ILE A 396 17.59 8.48 -5.86
C ILE A 396 19.00 8.68 -5.32
N THR A 397 19.19 9.64 -4.41
CA THR A 397 20.52 10.07 -3.95
C THR A 397 21.19 9.02 -3.07
N VAL A 398 20.45 8.35 -2.19
CA VAL A 398 21.03 7.30 -1.32
C VAL A 398 21.52 6.08 -2.11
N PRO A 399 20.78 5.51 -3.09
CA PRO A 399 21.30 4.51 -4.01
C PRO A 399 22.50 4.98 -4.85
N GLN A 400 22.51 6.24 -5.31
CA GLN A 400 23.66 6.81 -6.03
C GLN A 400 24.92 6.82 -5.16
N ILE A 401 24.83 7.27 -3.91
CA ILE A 401 25.92 7.19 -2.93
C ILE A 401 26.29 5.72 -2.65
N GLY A 402 25.31 4.81 -2.62
CA GLY A 402 25.53 3.36 -2.52
C GLY A 402 26.39 2.78 -3.65
N PHE A 403 26.13 3.17 -4.91
CA PHE A 403 26.93 2.71 -6.06
C PHE A 403 28.39 3.20 -6.02
N SER A 404 28.65 4.35 -5.39
CA SER A 404 30.01 4.83 -5.11
C SER A 404 30.64 4.23 -3.84
N HIS A 405 29.82 3.85 -2.86
CA HIS A 405 30.27 3.37 -1.54
C HIS A 405 29.46 2.14 -1.08
N ASN A 406 29.99 0.94 -1.31
CA ASN A 406 29.31 -0.33 -1.05
C ASN A 406 28.74 -0.48 0.37
N LEU A 407 29.29 0.23 1.36
CA LEU A 407 28.77 0.21 2.74
C LEU A 407 27.32 0.77 2.81
N VAL A 408 27.02 1.83 2.07
CA VAL A 408 25.64 2.38 1.96
C VAL A 408 24.76 1.43 1.15
N LEU A 409 25.29 0.85 0.08
CA LEU A 409 24.54 -0.12 -0.74
C LEU A 409 24.14 -1.36 0.07
N HIS A 410 25.06 -1.92 0.87
CA HIS A 410 24.74 -3.01 1.77
C HIS A 410 23.73 -2.58 2.86
N SER A 411 23.82 -1.38 3.44
CA SER A 411 22.81 -0.90 4.40
C SER A 411 21.39 -0.80 3.80
N ILE A 412 21.22 -0.30 2.57
CA ILE A 412 19.89 -0.24 1.94
C ILE A 412 19.35 -1.63 1.57
N LEU A 413 20.21 -2.56 1.18
CA LEU A 413 19.84 -3.96 0.95
C LEU A 413 19.43 -4.66 2.25
N ALA A 414 20.16 -4.42 3.34
CA ALA A 414 19.88 -5.00 4.67
C ALA A 414 18.50 -4.58 5.20
N LEU A 415 18.20 -3.27 5.14
CA LEU A 415 16.89 -2.73 5.48
C LEU A 415 15.77 -3.23 4.56
N SER A 416 16.05 -3.32 3.25
CA SER A 416 15.08 -3.86 2.30
C SER A 416 14.77 -5.33 2.58
N ALA A 417 15.74 -6.11 3.06
CA ALA A 417 15.54 -7.51 3.41
C ALA A 417 14.64 -7.67 4.65
N LEU A 418 14.87 -6.89 5.72
CA LEU A 418 13.94 -6.85 6.86
C LEU A 418 12.53 -6.43 6.44
N HIS A 419 12.41 -5.46 5.53
CA HIS A 419 11.11 -5.04 4.98
C HIS A 419 10.44 -6.18 4.18
N MET A 420 11.18 -6.92 3.35
CA MET A 420 10.63 -8.07 2.61
C MET A 420 10.23 -9.24 3.51
N ALA A 421 10.96 -9.49 4.59
CA ALA A 421 10.64 -10.54 5.56
C ALA A 421 9.21 -10.40 6.12
N ARG A 422 8.81 -9.17 6.48
CA ARG A 422 7.45 -8.85 6.97
C ARG A 422 6.34 -9.16 5.96
N PHE A 423 6.60 -9.04 4.66
CA PHE A 423 5.62 -9.26 3.59
C PHE A 423 5.70 -10.65 2.93
N LYS A 424 6.69 -11.46 3.29
CA LYS A 424 6.84 -12.87 2.87
C LYS A 424 7.15 -13.76 4.09
N PRO A 425 6.19 -14.02 5.00
CA PRO A 425 6.42 -14.83 6.21
C PRO A 425 7.00 -16.21 5.91
N ASP A 426 6.54 -16.86 4.84
CA ASP A 426 7.05 -18.16 4.35
C ASP A 426 8.56 -18.16 3.99
N GLN A 427 9.16 -16.97 3.90
CA GLN A 427 10.57 -16.74 3.57
C GLN A 427 11.26 -15.83 4.59
N GLU A 428 10.65 -15.56 5.75
CA GLU A 428 11.16 -14.63 6.77
C GLU A 428 12.61 -14.96 7.15
N THR A 429 12.89 -16.19 7.57
CA THR A 429 14.24 -16.67 7.95
C THR A 429 15.29 -16.45 6.87
N PHE A 430 14.92 -16.55 5.58
CA PHE A 430 15.84 -16.30 4.47
C PHE A 430 16.17 -14.80 4.36
N TYR A 431 15.16 -13.94 4.32
CA TYR A 431 15.40 -12.50 4.20
C TYR A 431 16.06 -11.91 5.46
N VAL A 432 15.72 -12.42 6.65
CA VAL A 432 16.39 -12.12 7.92
C VAL A 432 17.89 -12.49 7.85
N ALA A 433 18.25 -13.65 7.30
CA ALA A 433 19.65 -14.03 7.11
C ALA A 433 20.39 -13.16 6.06
N GLN A 434 19.73 -12.73 4.99
CA GLN A 434 20.32 -11.77 4.03
C GLN A 434 20.51 -10.37 4.65
N ALA A 435 19.57 -9.96 5.52
CA ALA A 435 19.65 -8.72 6.26
C ALA A 435 20.92 -8.67 7.12
N ASP A 436 21.20 -9.72 7.89
CA ASP A 436 22.41 -9.82 8.72
C ASP A 436 23.69 -9.86 7.90
N ARG A 437 23.72 -10.61 6.79
CA ARG A 437 24.90 -10.69 5.91
C ARG A 437 25.28 -9.32 5.37
N HIS A 438 24.31 -8.58 4.83
CA HIS A 438 24.56 -7.23 4.33
C HIS A 438 24.91 -6.25 5.46
N HIS A 439 24.20 -6.29 6.60
CA HIS A 439 24.48 -5.41 7.73
C HIS A 439 25.91 -5.60 8.27
N ASN A 440 26.32 -6.84 8.53
CA ASN A 440 27.64 -7.14 9.09
C ASN A 440 28.79 -6.75 8.14
N THR A 441 28.61 -6.88 6.82
CA THR A 441 29.61 -6.43 5.85
C THR A 441 29.63 -4.91 5.69
N ALA A 442 28.49 -4.23 5.81
CA ALA A 442 28.43 -2.77 5.89
C ALA A 442 29.16 -2.25 7.14
N LEU A 443 28.87 -2.85 8.31
CA LEU A 443 29.48 -2.51 9.60
C LEU A 443 30.99 -2.71 9.60
N ARG A 444 31.49 -3.87 9.14
CA ARG A 444 32.93 -4.13 8.98
C ARG A 444 33.63 -3.06 8.12
N LYS A 445 32.97 -2.55 7.08
CA LYS A 445 33.51 -1.48 6.20
C LYS A 445 33.34 -0.07 6.76
N ALA A 446 32.39 0.17 7.66
CA ALA A 446 32.29 1.43 8.39
C ALA A 446 33.38 1.54 9.47
N THR A 447 33.59 0.49 10.26
CA THR A 447 34.56 0.45 11.36
C THR A 447 36.00 0.74 10.92
N SER A 448 36.39 0.35 9.69
CA SER A 448 37.71 0.67 9.14
C SER A 448 37.87 2.11 8.62
N LEU A 449 36.79 2.87 8.49
CA LEU A 449 36.78 4.27 8.05
C LEU A 449 36.60 5.27 9.21
N LEU A 450 35.89 4.87 10.27
CA LEU A 450 35.66 5.71 11.47
C LEU A 450 36.91 6.35 12.10
N PRO A 451 38.12 5.75 12.09
CA PRO A 451 39.31 6.40 12.64
C PRO A 451 39.78 7.65 11.89
N ASN A 452 39.36 7.86 10.65
CA ASN A 452 39.83 8.95 9.78
C ASN A 452 38.66 9.60 9.01
N ILE A 453 37.76 10.27 9.72
CA ILE A 453 36.61 10.96 9.13
C ILE A 453 37.09 12.20 8.35
N ASN A 454 36.65 12.35 7.10
CA ASN A 454 37.02 13.45 6.21
C ASN A 454 35.85 13.84 5.28
N SER A 455 36.05 14.86 4.45
CA SER A 455 35.02 15.39 3.52
C SER A 455 34.54 14.40 2.46
N GLU A 456 35.32 13.35 2.14
CA GLU A 456 34.95 12.33 1.16
C GLU A 456 34.10 11.22 1.81
N ASN A 457 34.49 10.73 2.99
CA ASN A 457 33.84 9.59 3.65
C ASN A 457 32.72 9.97 4.64
N CYS A 458 32.60 11.23 5.07
CA CYS A 458 31.57 11.64 6.03
C CYS A 458 30.14 11.43 5.52
N HIS A 459 29.85 11.72 4.24
CA HIS A 459 28.51 11.53 3.67
C HIS A 459 28.06 10.05 3.69
N PRO A 460 28.83 9.07 3.16
CA PRO A 460 28.43 7.67 3.24
C PRO A 460 28.46 7.11 4.68
N LEU A 461 29.37 7.57 5.56
CA LEU A 461 29.37 7.19 6.97
C LEU A 461 28.11 7.67 7.71
N TYR A 462 27.69 8.92 7.50
CA TYR A 462 26.49 9.47 8.14
C TYR A 462 25.21 8.76 7.67
N ILE A 463 25.10 8.46 6.36
CA ILE A 463 24.02 7.61 5.84
C ILE A 463 24.08 6.22 6.48
N PHE A 464 25.24 5.57 6.50
CA PHE A 464 25.40 4.24 7.09
C PHE A 464 24.88 4.18 8.52
N THR A 465 25.34 5.09 9.39
CA THR A 465 24.94 5.10 10.80
C THR A 465 23.44 5.40 10.96
N THR A 466 22.87 6.26 10.12
CA THR A 466 21.42 6.53 10.09
C THR A 466 20.62 5.26 9.70
N LEU A 467 21.05 4.56 8.65
CA LEU A 467 20.43 3.32 8.20
C LEU A 467 20.66 2.16 9.20
N CYS A 468 21.78 2.16 9.93
CA CYS A 468 22.09 1.22 11.00
C CYS A 468 21.11 1.37 12.17
N CYS A 469 20.85 2.61 12.63
CA CYS A 469 19.82 2.91 13.62
C CYS A 469 18.43 2.44 13.16
N GLY A 470 18.10 2.63 11.88
CA GLY A 470 16.85 2.13 11.29
C GLY A 470 16.76 0.61 11.19
N PHE A 471 17.89 -0.08 10.96
CA PHE A 471 17.95 -1.55 10.90
C PHE A 471 17.67 -2.17 12.27
N THR A 472 18.26 -1.62 13.33
CA THR A 472 18.06 -2.10 14.70
C THR A 472 16.63 -1.86 15.18
N LEU A 473 15.96 -0.79 14.74
CA LEU A 473 14.51 -0.61 14.96
C LEU A 473 13.71 -1.65 14.16
N ALA A 474 13.97 -1.78 12.85
CA ALA A 474 13.30 -2.72 11.95
C ALA A 474 13.42 -4.20 12.38
N ARG A 475 14.46 -4.54 13.14
CA ARG A 475 14.65 -5.84 13.80
C ARG A 475 13.62 -6.17 14.87
N GLY A 476 12.97 -5.15 15.45
CA GLY A 476 12.02 -5.28 16.54
C GLY A 476 12.67 -5.44 17.93
N PRO A 477 11.88 -5.26 19.00
CA PRO A 477 12.37 -5.34 20.39
C PRO A 477 12.86 -6.75 20.75
N LYS A 478 13.95 -6.79 21.52
CA LYS A 478 14.51 -8.00 22.14
C LYS A 478 14.31 -7.92 23.67
N PRO A 479 14.08 -9.03 24.39
CA PRO A 479 14.18 -9.05 25.84
C PRO A 479 15.52 -8.46 26.33
N GLY A 480 15.50 -7.63 27.37
CA GLY A 480 16.68 -7.01 27.97
C GLY A 480 17.32 -5.83 27.20
N ASP A 481 16.88 -5.51 25.97
CA ASP A 481 17.33 -4.35 25.18
C ASP A 481 16.20 -3.33 25.02
N PHE A 482 16.38 -2.14 25.60
CA PHE A 482 15.38 -1.07 25.63
C PHE A 482 15.87 0.21 24.91
N LEU A 483 16.67 0.08 23.84
CA LEU A 483 17.24 1.13 22.97
C LEU A 483 18.18 2.16 23.64
N PHE A 484 17.81 2.66 24.82
CA PHE A 484 18.48 3.72 25.58
C PHE A 484 19.19 3.18 26.82
N PHE A 485 18.68 2.08 27.38
CA PHE A 485 19.27 1.29 28.44
C PHE A 485 19.07 -0.21 28.15
N GLY A 486 19.77 -1.08 28.88
CA GLY A 486 19.60 -2.53 28.78
C GLY A 486 19.75 -3.19 30.14
N GLU A 487 19.57 -4.50 30.20
CA GLU A 487 19.79 -5.30 31.42
C GLU A 487 21.29 -5.56 31.64
N GLU A 488 21.99 -6.07 30.61
CA GLU A 488 23.39 -6.56 30.70
C GLU A 488 24.46 -5.59 30.15
N GLY A 489 24.12 -4.35 29.77
CA GLY A 489 25.11 -3.38 29.29
C GLY A 489 24.58 -2.07 28.74
N THR A 490 25.48 -1.32 28.08
CA THR A 490 25.16 -0.09 27.33
C THR A 490 24.32 -0.43 26.10
N ALA A 491 23.18 0.25 25.91
CA ALA A 491 22.28 -0.05 24.81
C ALA A 491 22.93 0.20 23.43
N GLU A 492 22.80 -0.78 22.54
CA GLU A 492 23.43 -0.79 21.21
C GLU A 492 22.91 0.39 20.36
N TRP A 493 21.58 0.58 20.33
CA TRP A 493 20.94 1.60 19.48
C TRP A 493 21.36 3.03 19.85
N LEU A 494 21.31 3.39 21.14
CA LEU A 494 21.74 4.73 21.58
C LEU A 494 23.24 4.96 21.33
N THR A 495 24.07 3.92 21.43
CA THR A 495 25.49 4.00 21.10
C THR A 495 25.70 4.28 19.61
N LEU A 496 24.97 3.58 18.73
CA LEU A 496 24.97 3.84 17.28
C LEU A 496 24.47 5.25 16.95
N PHE A 497 23.37 5.70 17.58
CA PHE A 497 22.81 7.02 17.38
C PHE A 497 23.78 8.13 17.83
N ARG A 498 24.42 7.99 19.00
CA ARG A 498 25.47 8.89 19.49
C ARG A 498 26.66 8.95 18.52
N GLY A 499 26.96 7.85 17.83
CA GLY A 499 27.97 7.79 16.77
C GLY A 499 27.74 8.76 15.60
N LEU A 500 26.53 9.27 15.38
CA LEU A 500 26.27 10.33 14.39
C LEU A 500 26.93 11.67 14.76
N ARG A 501 27.09 11.94 16.06
CA ARG A 501 27.56 13.24 16.58
C ARG A 501 28.99 13.59 16.18
N PRO A 502 30.04 12.77 16.41
CA PRO A 502 31.39 13.08 15.95
C PRO A 502 31.53 13.11 14.42
N ILE A 503 30.72 12.33 13.68
CA ILE A 503 30.66 12.40 12.21
C ILE A 503 30.11 13.76 11.76
N PHE A 504 29.08 14.27 12.44
CA PHE A 504 28.50 15.58 12.16
C PHE A 504 29.42 16.73 12.57
N GLU A 505 29.88 16.77 13.82
CA GLU A 505 30.69 17.86 14.37
C GLU A 505 32.05 18.01 13.64
N SER A 506 32.64 16.92 13.14
CA SER A 506 33.91 16.97 12.40
C SER A 506 33.80 17.48 10.95
N GLN A 507 32.60 17.46 10.35
CA GLN A 507 32.39 17.83 8.93
C GLN A 507 31.10 18.64 8.72
N GLU A 508 30.63 19.36 9.74
CA GLU A 508 29.30 19.99 9.82
C GLU A 508 28.92 20.76 8.53
N ARG A 509 29.77 21.72 8.15
CA ARG A 509 29.53 22.58 6.98
C ARG A 509 29.44 21.79 5.68
N VAL A 510 30.22 20.71 5.54
CA VAL A 510 30.21 19.83 4.36
C VAL A 510 28.90 19.05 4.32
N LEU A 511 28.48 18.46 5.44
CA LEU A 511 27.27 17.67 5.55
C LEU A 511 25.98 18.51 5.37
N GLN A 512 25.95 19.73 5.92
CA GLN A 512 24.80 20.65 5.81
C GLN A 512 24.64 21.30 4.43
N THR A 513 25.71 21.47 3.66
CA THR A 513 25.66 22.14 2.33
C THR A 513 25.87 21.21 1.14
N GLY A 514 26.41 20.01 1.36
CA GLY A 514 26.62 18.98 0.35
C GLY A 514 25.39 18.10 0.12
N VAL A 515 25.62 16.87 -0.36
CA VAL A 515 24.56 15.97 -0.84
C VAL A 515 23.54 15.56 0.24
N LEU A 516 23.87 15.69 1.52
CA LEU A 516 22.98 15.36 2.65
C LEU A 516 22.17 16.55 3.17
N ALA A 517 22.29 17.75 2.59
CA ALA A 517 21.53 18.93 3.00
C ALA A 517 20.02 18.68 3.26
N PRO A 518 19.28 17.87 2.46
CA PRO A 518 17.87 17.56 2.73
C PRO A 518 17.60 16.89 4.09
N MET A 519 18.56 16.14 4.64
CA MET A 519 18.44 15.51 5.97
C MET A 519 18.49 16.55 7.10
N PHE A 520 19.34 17.57 6.96
CA PHE A 520 19.59 18.54 8.02
C PHE A 520 18.64 19.74 8.02
N GLN A 521 18.10 20.15 6.87
CA GLN A 521 17.27 21.37 6.75
C GLN A 521 16.07 21.42 7.71
N ILE A 522 15.47 20.27 8.05
CA ILE A 522 14.34 20.20 8.98
C ILE A 522 14.84 20.24 10.44
N GLY A 523 15.87 19.46 10.77
CA GLY A 523 16.50 19.48 12.09
C GLY A 523 17.02 20.86 12.47
N ILE A 524 17.67 21.56 11.53
CA ILE A 524 18.16 22.95 11.71
C ILE A 524 17.00 23.92 11.96
N ARG A 525 15.87 23.80 11.24
CA ARG A 525 14.69 24.65 11.47
C ARG A 525 14.09 24.44 12.86
N ILE A 526 13.98 23.19 13.32
CA ILE A 526 13.49 22.85 14.67
C ILE A 526 14.49 23.35 15.72
N ALA A 527 15.79 23.12 15.50
CA ALA A 527 16.85 23.55 16.41
C ALA A 527 16.89 25.08 16.60
N ASN A 528 16.54 25.84 15.56
CA ASN A 528 16.53 27.30 15.54
C ASN A 528 15.15 27.94 15.81
N GLN A 529 14.12 27.15 16.13
CA GLN A 529 12.86 27.72 16.62
C GLN A 529 13.10 28.38 18.00
N PRO A 530 12.65 29.63 18.22
CA PRO A 530 12.70 30.22 19.55
C PRO A 530 11.82 29.39 20.50
N ARG A 531 12.23 29.25 21.77
CA ARG A 531 11.39 28.64 22.81
C ARG A 531 10.08 29.42 22.92
N SER A 532 9.01 28.90 22.36
CA SER A 532 7.68 29.49 22.47
C SER A 532 7.14 29.26 23.88
N SER A 533 6.67 30.31 24.55
CA SER A 533 5.87 30.23 25.78
C SER A 533 4.44 29.71 25.51
N ALA A 534 4.30 28.76 24.61
CA ALA A 534 3.04 28.21 24.16
C ALA A 534 2.74 26.94 24.96
N ALA A 535 1.87 27.09 25.96
CA ALA A 535 1.31 26.03 26.80
C ALA A 535 2.35 24.99 27.28
N GLU A 536 2.85 25.15 28.51
CA GLU A 536 3.33 23.97 29.23
C GLU A 536 2.16 22.99 29.28
N ILE A 537 2.36 21.79 28.71
CA ILE A 537 1.42 20.68 28.90
C ILE A 537 1.45 20.41 30.40
N ASP A 538 0.31 20.48 31.09
CA ASP A 538 0.25 20.50 32.55
C ASP A 538 1.09 19.38 33.17
N HIS A 539 1.05 18.17 32.59
CA HIS A 539 1.81 16.99 33.01
C HIS A 539 3.35 17.11 32.90
N LEU A 540 3.87 18.02 32.07
CA LEU A 540 5.30 18.35 32.03
C LEU A 540 5.68 19.36 33.12
N ALA A 541 4.75 20.21 33.55
CA ALA A 541 4.92 21.06 34.74
C ALA A 541 4.82 20.21 36.02
N ASP A 542 3.82 19.32 36.13
CA ASP A 542 3.69 18.31 37.19
C ASP A 542 5.01 17.53 37.35
N LEU A 543 5.55 17.01 36.24
CA LEU A 543 6.82 16.27 36.24
C LEU A 543 8.02 17.14 36.64
N ARG A 544 8.02 18.44 36.31
CA ARG A 544 9.07 19.38 36.71
C ARG A 544 9.08 19.58 38.23
N GLU A 545 7.91 19.82 38.83
CA GLU A 545 7.80 19.97 40.29
C GLU A 545 8.20 18.68 41.01
N LEU A 546 7.78 17.51 40.52
CA LEU A 546 8.13 16.21 41.07
C LEU A 546 9.66 15.95 41.02
N ILE A 547 10.33 16.27 39.92
CA ILE A 547 11.79 16.15 39.80
C ILE A 547 12.51 17.08 40.78
N VAL A 548 12.10 18.35 40.86
CA VAL A 548 12.67 19.34 41.79
C VAL A 548 12.44 18.93 43.25
N GLY A 549 11.32 18.28 43.55
CA GLY A 549 11.00 17.75 44.88
C GLY A 549 11.79 16.50 45.31
N THR A 550 12.42 15.78 44.38
CA THR A 550 13.17 14.53 44.67
C THR A 550 14.67 14.58 44.40
N ALA A 551 15.16 15.54 43.61
CA ALA A 551 16.57 15.62 43.26
C ALA A 551 17.43 16.11 44.45
N VAL A 552 18.13 15.18 45.10
CA VAL A 552 19.02 15.47 46.25
C VAL A 552 20.27 16.25 45.84
N ASP A 553 20.77 16.03 44.63
CA ASP A 553 22.00 16.65 44.10
C ASP A 553 21.69 17.69 43.00
N GLU A 554 22.13 18.93 43.23
CA GLU A 554 21.94 20.07 42.31
C GLU A 554 22.41 19.78 40.85
N PRO A 555 23.58 19.15 40.58
CA PRO A 555 23.99 18.84 39.20
C PRO A 555 23.07 17.82 38.50
N VAL A 556 22.48 16.89 39.26
CA VAL A 556 21.52 15.90 38.74
C VAL A 556 20.19 16.59 38.45
N SER A 557 19.74 17.47 39.34
CA SER A 557 18.56 18.32 39.13
C SER A 557 18.67 19.15 37.84
N GLN A 558 19.80 19.86 37.65
CA GLN A 558 20.09 20.63 36.44
C GLN A 558 20.12 19.75 35.17
N THR A 559 20.71 18.55 35.25
CA THR A 559 20.78 17.60 34.13
C THR A 559 19.39 17.10 33.71
N LEU A 560 18.56 16.71 34.67
CA LEU A 560 17.17 16.27 34.44
C LEU A 560 16.31 17.42 33.91
N GLY A 561 16.44 18.62 34.50
CA GLY A 561 15.74 19.83 34.06
C GLY A 561 16.09 20.24 32.63
N ALA A 562 17.36 20.15 32.22
CA ALA A 562 17.79 20.42 30.85
C ALA A 562 17.23 19.41 29.84
N ALA A 563 17.15 18.13 30.21
CA ALA A 563 16.53 17.09 29.37
C ALA A 563 15.01 17.32 29.22
N LEU A 564 14.33 17.68 30.31
CA LEU A 564 12.90 18.00 30.33
C LEU A 564 12.57 19.28 29.52
N ASP A 565 13.38 20.32 29.62
CA ASP A 565 13.29 21.53 28.80
C ASP A 565 13.38 21.22 27.29
N GLY A 566 14.31 20.33 26.92
CA GLY A 566 14.42 19.82 25.56
C GLY A 566 13.18 19.04 25.12
N LEU A 567 12.60 18.25 26.03
CA LEU A 567 11.43 17.42 25.75
C LEU A 567 10.17 18.29 25.59
N ALA A 568 9.96 19.26 26.48
CA ALA A 568 8.90 20.26 26.34
C ALA A 568 9.02 21.05 25.03
N THR A 569 10.26 21.37 24.59
CA THR A 569 10.49 21.96 23.26
C THR A 569 10.00 21.03 22.14
N ALA A 570 10.31 19.72 22.20
CA ALA A 570 9.82 18.74 21.23
C ALA A 570 8.29 18.59 21.25
N PHE A 571 7.65 18.59 22.43
CA PHE A 571 6.19 18.62 22.57
C PHE A 571 5.57 19.88 21.94
N SER A 572 6.11 21.08 22.19
CA SER A 572 5.59 22.34 21.62
C SER A 572 5.69 22.41 20.09
N ALA A 573 6.65 21.69 19.49
CA ALA A 573 6.73 21.49 18.04
C ALA A 573 5.70 20.49 17.50
N SER A 574 5.16 19.61 18.37
CA SER A 574 4.29 18.46 18.03
C SER A 574 2.79 18.72 18.28
N TYR A 575 2.44 19.64 19.18
CA TYR A 575 1.05 20.02 19.50
C TYR A 575 0.87 21.54 19.42
N ASP A 576 -0.32 22.04 19.13
CA ASP A 576 -0.65 23.47 19.17
C ASP A 576 -1.10 23.95 20.55
N SER A 577 -1.38 25.25 20.68
CA SER A 577 -1.82 25.89 21.94
C SER A 577 -3.18 25.40 22.45
N ASN A 578 -3.91 24.63 21.65
CA ASN A 578 -5.22 24.07 21.97
C ASN A 578 -5.11 22.54 22.22
N GLY A 579 -3.89 22.01 22.35
CA GLY A 579 -3.61 20.57 22.51
C GLY A 579 -3.77 19.75 21.22
N CYS A 580 -4.06 20.38 20.08
CA CYS A 580 -4.32 19.65 18.84
C CYS A 580 -3.00 19.20 18.18
N ARG A 581 -2.99 17.94 17.71
CA ARG A 581 -1.83 17.23 17.16
C ARG A 581 -1.38 17.86 15.83
N LYS A 582 -0.16 18.43 15.80
CA LYS A 582 0.52 18.87 14.57
C LYS A 582 1.16 17.65 13.88
N ARG A 583 1.63 17.83 12.64
CA ARG A 583 2.39 16.77 11.95
C ARG A 583 3.81 16.66 12.53
N LEU A 584 4.05 15.58 13.28
CA LEU A 584 5.37 15.22 13.79
C LEU A 584 6.26 14.66 12.67
N TYR A 585 7.58 14.86 12.79
CA TYR A 585 8.60 14.25 11.95
C TYR A 585 9.69 13.61 12.82
N ILE A 586 10.31 12.53 12.32
CA ILE A 586 11.36 11.79 13.06
C ILE A 586 12.56 12.68 13.43
N GLN A 587 12.80 13.76 12.65
CA GLN A 587 13.81 14.78 12.94
C GLN A 587 13.54 15.54 14.26
N ASN A 588 12.28 15.69 14.71
CA ASN A 588 11.98 16.31 16.00
C ASN A 588 12.55 15.47 17.15
N LEU A 589 12.34 14.15 17.11
CA LEU A 589 12.87 13.21 18.10
C LEU A 589 14.41 13.17 18.04
N GLY A 590 14.96 13.12 16.82
CA GLY A 590 16.41 13.15 16.59
C GLY A 590 17.10 14.40 17.15
N VAL A 591 16.47 15.59 17.05
CA VAL A 591 17.01 16.83 17.63
C VAL A 591 17.03 16.80 19.16
N TRP A 592 16.04 16.17 19.82
CA TRP A 592 16.10 15.97 21.28
C TRP A 592 17.22 15.01 21.68
N LEU A 593 17.27 13.83 21.04
CA LEU A 593 18.27 12.79 21.31
C LEU A 593 19.72 13.23 21.05
N TYR A 594 19.91 14.16 20.10
CA TYR A 594 21.19 14.83 19.84
C TYR A 594 21.55 15.86 20.93
N ARG A 595 20.57 16.54 21.53
CA ARG A 595 20.76 17.67 22.45
C ARG A 595 20.90 17.29 23.93
N VAL A 596 20.32 16.17 24.36
CA VAL A 596 20.49 15.69 25.76
C VAL A 596 21.97 15.41 26.08
N SER A 597 22.41 15.77 27.30
CA SER A 597 23.82 15.61 27.70
C SER A 597 24.22 14.14 27.77
N ASP A 598 25.54 13.89 27.71
CA ASP A 598 26.10 12.57 27.93
C ASP A 598 25.91 12.12 29.40
N ASP A 599 25.82 13.06 30.35
CA ASP A 599 25.46 12.79 31.75
C ASP A 599 24.02 12.25 31.88
N PHE A 600 23.06 12.83 31.15
CA PHE A 600 21.68 12.32 31.13
C PHE A 600 21.60 10.89 30.55
N VAL A 601 22.42 10.60 29.54
CA VAL A 601 22.56 9.23 29.02
C VAL A 601 23.18 8.29 30.06
N GLN A 602 24.15 8.77 30.85
CA GLN A 602 24.71 7.98 31.94
C GLN A 602 23.66 7.68 33.03
N LEU A 603 22.79 8.64 33.38
CA LEU A 603 21.67 8.43 34.31
C LEU A 603 20.67 7.39 33.76
N LEU A 604 20.35 7.43 32.45
CA LEU A 604 19.52 6.41 31.80
C LEU A 604 20.16 5.01 31.84
N GLN A 605 21.46 4.90 31.52
CA GLN A 605 22.18 3.62 31.54
C GLN A 605 22.34 3.07 32.97
N GLN A 606 22.45 3.94 33.98
CA GLN A 606 22.38 3.58 35.40
C GLN A 606 20.95 3.22 35.86
N ARG A 607 19.94 3.36 35.00
CA ARG A 607 18.52 3.11 35.27
C ARG A 607 17.96 3.99 36.42
N GLN A 608 18.43 5.24 36.48
CA GLN A 608 18.01 6.22 37.49
C GLN A 608 16.51 6.59 37.33
N PRO A 609 15.67 6.47 38.39
CA PRO A 609 14.22 6.57 38.28
C PRO A 609 13.70 7.82 37.55
N ALA A 610 14.15 9.01 37.95
CA ALA A 610 13.69 10.27 37.34
C ALA A 610 14.10 10.40 35.86
N ALA A 611 15.29 9.92 35.47
CA ALA A 611 15.72 9.92 34.07
C ALA A 611 14.87 8.96 33.23
N LEU A 612 14.57 7.77 33.76
CA LEU A 612 13.68 6.81 33.11
C LEU A 612 12.24 7.32 32.99
N VAL A 613 11.72 8.10 33.95
CA VAL A 613 10.41 8.75 33.82
C VAL A 613 10.43 9.80 32.69
N ILE A 614 11.47 10.64 32.57
CA ILE A 614 11.60 11.54 31.40
C ILE A 614 11.59 10.75 30.08
N LEU A 615 12.26 9.59 30.04
CA LEU A 615 12.23 8.72 28.87
C LEU A 615 10.82 8.15 28.59
N ALA A 616 10.03 7.83 29.61
CA ALA A 616 8.63 7.42 29.44
C ALA A 616 7.76 8.54 28.83
N TYR A 617 7.99 9.81 29.19
CA TYR A 617 7.30 10.94 28.57
C TYR A 617 7.77 11.15 27.11
N PHE A 618 9.03 10.90 26.80
CA PHE A 618 9.51 10.84 25.41
C PHE A 618 8.86 9.69 24.60
N CYS A 619 8.55 8.56 25.23
CA CYS A 619 7.86 7.44 24.56
C CYS A 619 6.46 7.82 24.04
N VAL A 620 5.80 8.84 24.60
CA VAL A 620 4.53 9.37 24.05
C VAL A 620 4.75 10.00 22.67
N LEU A 621 5.79 10.82 22.50
CA LEU A 621 6.15 11.37 21.18
C LEU A 621 6.65 10.30 20.20
N LEU A 622 7.20 9.19 20.72
CA LEU A 622 7.59 8.03 19.91
C LEU A 622 6.37 7.22 19.45
N ASN A 623 5.24 7.30 20.16
CA ASN A 623 4.03 6.54 19.87
C ASN A 623 3.29 6.99 18.60
N GLU A 624 3.46 8.24 18.20
CA GLU A 624 3.05 8.78 16.89
C GLU A 624 3.62 7.96 15.71
N PHE A 625 4.75 7.26 15.92
CA PHE A 625 5.38 6.40 14.94
C PHE A 625 5.07 4.90 15.14
N SER A 626 4.29 4.51 16.14
CA SER A 626 4.01 3.09 16.48
C SER A 626 3.39 2.27 15.34
N ALA A 627 2.70 2.94 14.41
CA ALA A 627 2.13 2.36 13.20
C ALA A 627 3.17 2.02 12.11
N ASP A 628 4.38 2.57 12.17
CA ASP A 628 5.45 2.23 11.23
C ASP A 628 5.96 0.80 11.45
N TRP A 629 6.17 0.08 10.35
CA TRP A 629 6.54 -1.35 10.37
C TRP A 629 7.86 -1.65 11.12
N ALA A 630 8.72 -0.64 11.28
CA ALA A 630 9.97 -0.70 12.03
C ALA A 630 9.85 -0.25 13.50
N MET A 631 8.76 0.40 13.88
CA MET A 631 8.50 0.89 15.24
C MET A 631 7.49 0.01 16.01
N ASN A 632 6.73 -0.82 15.30
CA ASN A 632 5.75 -1.75 15.86
C ASN A 632 6.32 -2.57 17.05
N GLY A 633 5.69 -2.41 18.21
CA GLY A 633 6.03 -3.10 19.47
C GLY A 633 7.04 -2.38 20.37
N TRP A 634 7.79 -1.39 19.87
CA TRP A 634 8.85 -0.74 20.65
C TRP A 634 8.32 0.10 21.83
N VAL A 635 7.27 0.91 21.65
CA VAL A 635 6.78 1.83 22.72
C VAL A 635 6.29 1.05 23.94
N TYR A 636 5.46 0.03 23.75
CA TYR A 636 5.07 -0.88 24.81
C TYR A 636 6.27 -1.52 25.51
N HIS A 637 7.27 -1.98 24.73
CA HIS A 637 8.47 -2.65 25.26
C HIS A 637 9.31 -1.70 26.12
N LEU A 638 9.48 -0.45 25.67
CA LEU A 638 10.14 0.62 26.43
C LEU A 638 9.39 0.94 27.73
N LEU A 639 8.08 1.21 27.66
CA LEU A 639 7.27 1.53 28.84
C LEU A 639 7.22 0.36 29.84
N SER A 640 7.14 -0.88 29.36
CA SER A 640 7.20 -2.08 30.21
C SER A 640 8.57 -2.28 30.86
N GLY A 641 9.67 -2.04 30.14
CA GLY A 641 11.04 -2.12 30.67
C GLY A 641 11.36 -1.01 31.67
N ILE A 642 10.83 0.19 31.45
CA ILE A 642 10.92 1.27 32.43
C ILE A 642 10.11 0.88 33.68
N HIS A 643 8.88 0.37 33.53
CA HIS A 643 8.03 0.00 34.66
C HIS A 643 8.65 -1.08 35.56
N SER A 644 9.37 -2.06 34.99
CA SER A 644 10.09 -3.07 35.78
C SER A 644 11.30 -2.50 36.53
N CYS A 645 11.93 -1.43 36.04
CA CYS A 645 13.04 -0.75 36.70
C CYS A 645 12.62 0.22 37.81
N LEU A 646 11.38 0.72 37.81
CA LEU A 646 10.92 1.69 38.81
C LEU A 646 10.44 1.04 40.12
N THR A 647 10.82 1.66 41.25
CA THR A 647 10.24 1.39 42.58
C THR A 647 8.82 1.97 42.68
N GLU A 648 8.04 1.52 43.68
CA GLU A 648 6.63 1.91 43.86
C GLU A 648 6.41 3.44 43.98
N GLU A 649 7.42 4.18 44.43
CA GLU A 649 7.41 5.64 44.59
C GLU A 649 7.31 6.40 43.25
N TYR A 650 8.02 5.93 42.22
CA TYR A 650 8.10 6.61 40.91
C TYR A 650 7.10 6.08 39.88
N ARG A 651 6.53 4.89 40.09
CA ARG A 651 5.52 4.30 39.18
C ARG A 651 4.28 5.19 38.94
N PRO A 652 3.74 5.93 39.93
CA PRO A 652 2.62 6.84 39.70
C PRO A 652 2.91 7.93 38.66
N TRP A 653 4.16 8.37 38.51
CA TRP A 653 4.54 9.44 37.58
C TRP A 653 4.43 8.99 36.12
N MET A 654 4.51 7.67 35.87
CA MET A 654 4.30 7.07 34.55
C MET A 654 2.83 6.86 34.18
N ARG A 655 1.89 7.24 35.05
CA ARG A 655 0.45 7.10 34.77
C ARG A 655 0.07 7.76 33.45
N TRP A 656 0.51 9.01 33.21
CA TRP A 656 0.15 9.72 31.99
C TRP A 656 0.72 9.06 30.72
N PRO A 657 2.02 8.73 30.61
CA PRO A 657 2.54 7.98 29.46
C PRO A 657 1.82 6.66 29.17
N ILE A 658 1.46 5.91 30.21
CA ILE A 658 0.71 4.64 30.06
C ILE A 658 -0.75 4.89 29.64
N GLU A 659 -1.41 5.92 30.21
CA GLU A 659 -2.75 6.32 29.78
C GLU A 659 -2.74 6.79 28.31
N GLN A 660 -1.67 7.46 27.82
CA GLN A 660 -1.52 7.81 26.39
C GLN A 660 -1.29 6.60 25.47
N ASP A 661 -0.37 5.69 25.82
CA ASP A 661 -0.13 4.43 25.06
C ASP A 661 -1.43 3.62 24.91
N MET A 662 -2.20 3.50 25.99
CA MET A 662 -3.52 2.85 25.97
C MET A 662 -4.58 3.63 25.17
N LEU A 663 -4.53 4.95 25.12
CA LEU A 663 -5.45 5.78 24.32
C LEU A 663 -5.18 5.68 22.82
N ASP A 664 -3.92 5.75 22.39
CA ASP A 664 -3.55 5.53 20.98
C ASP A 664 -3.79 4.07 20.57
N ALA A 665 -3.52 3.08 21.43
CA ALA A 665 -3.82 1.67 21.14
C ALA A 665 -5.33 1.43 20.96
N ARG A 666 -6.19 2.17 21.67
CA ARG A 666 -7.65 2.18 21.47
C ARG A 666 -8.09 2.95 20.22
N GLN A 667 -7.37 3.99 19.83
CA GLN A 667 -7.56 4.69 18.56
C GLN A 667 -6.97 3.94 17.35
N SER A 668 -6.19 2.87 17.57
CA SER A 668 -5.56 2.11 16.49
C SER A 668 -6.62 1.56 15.52
N PRO A 669 -6.47 1.76 14.19
CA PRO A 669 -7.54 1.47 13.22
C PRO A 669 -7.97 -0.01 13.07
N GLY A 670 -7.44 -0.92 13.90
CA GLY A 670 -7.77 -2.34 13.90
C GLY A 670 -8.63 -2.76 15.09
N ALA A 671 -8.18 -2.53 16.33
CA ALA A 671 -8.77 -3.16 17.52
C ALA A 671 -10.24 -2.76 17.77
N PHE A 672 -10.61 -1.53 17.42
CA PHE A 672 -11.97 -0.99 17.56
C PHE A 672 -12.70 -0.82 16.21
N HIS A 673 -12.14 -1.34 15.11
CA HIS A 673 -12.64 -1.11 13.74
C HIS A 673 -14.10 -1.54 13.52
N PHE A 674 -14.54 -2.57 14.24
CA PHE A 674 -15.84 -3.20 14.10
C PHE A 674 -16.71 -3.06 15.37
N ILE A 675 -16.41 -2.09 16.24
CA ILE A 675 -17.15 -1.86 17.49
C ILE A 675 -18.10 -0.67 17.30
N PRO A 676 -19.43 -0.88 17.19
CA PRO A 676 -20.39 0.12 16.73
C PRO A 676 -20.81 1.12 17.81
N ARG A 677 -19.86 1.60 18.62
CA ARG A 677 -20.10 2.58 19.68
C ARG A 677 -19.11 3.71 19.55
N ALA A 678 -19.61 4.95 19.57
CA ALA A 678 -18.75 6.11 19.68
C ALA A 678 -17.94 6.01 20.96
N LEU A 679 -16.61 6.07 20.84
CA LEU A 679 -15.69 6.08 21.96
C LEU A 679 -15.75 7.44 22.64
N ASP A 680 -16.30 7.49 23.85
CA ASP A 680 -15.89 8.48 24.82
C ASP A 680 -14.44 8.13 25.21
N THR A 681 -13.53 9.06 24.97
CA THR A 681 -12.08 8.88 25.16
C THR A 681 -11.56 9.52 26.44
N SER A 682 -12.43 10.08 27.28
CA SER A 682 -12.02 10.65 28.56
C SER A 682 -11.56 9.56 29.54
N PRO A 683 -10.47 9.75 30.30
CA PRO A 683 -10.04 8.77 31.31
C PRO A 683 -11.10 8.49 32.37
N ASP A 684 -12.00 9.43 32.63
CA ASP A 684 -13.06 9.31 33.63
C ASP A 684 -14.27 8.52 33.14
N SER A 685 -14.72 8.66 31.89
CA SER A 685 -15.75 7.76 31.34
C SER A 685 -15.27 6.31 31.26
N VAL A 686 -13.97 6.10 31.06
CA VAL A 686 -13.34 4.77 31.11
C VAL A 686 -13.32 4.20 32.52
N ARG A 687 -13.03 5.02 33.54
CA ARG A 687 -13.11 4.62 34.97
C ARG A 687 -14.55 4.32 35.37
N GLU A 688 -15.49 5.16 34.96
CA GLU A 688 -16.93 4.96 35.16
C GLU A 688 -17.40 3.66 34.49
N TRP A 689 -17.01 3.42 33.23
CA TRP A 689 -17.33 2.17 32.52
C TRP A 689 -16.78 0.93 33.24
N ILE A 690 -15.51 0.93 33.67
CA ILE A 690 -14.93 -0.19 34.44
C ILE A 690 -15.70 -0.40 35.75
N SER A 691 -16.00 0.67 36.50
CA SER A 691 -16.78 0.55 37.74
C SER A 691 -18.20 0.01 37.49
N SER A 692 -18.83 0.40 36.38
CA SER A 692 -20.14 -0.11 35.98
C SER A 692 -20.11 -1.59 35.58
N CYS A 693 -18.98 -2.10 35.07
CA CYS A 693 -18.80 -3.51 34.78
C CYS A 693 -18.58 -4.37 36.04
N LEU A 694 -18.25 -3.76 37.19
CA LEU A 694 -18.17 -4.44 38.49
C LEU A 694 -19.52 -4.46 39.24
N THR A 695 -20.46 -3.57 38.88
CA THR A 695 -21.75 -3.41 39.57
C THR A 695 -22.97 -3.81 38.74
N ARG A 696 -22.82 -4.06 37.43
CA ARG A 696 -23.91 -4.56 36.58
C ARG A 696 -24.21 -6.04 36.83
N PRO A 697 -25.48 -6.45 36.95
CA PRO A 697 -25.85 -7.85 36.82
C PRO A 697 -25.53 -8.37 35.41
N ASN A 698 -25.33 -9.68 35.28
CA ASN A 698 -25.11 -10.38 34.01
C ASN A 698 -23.90 -9.85 33.20
N CYS A 699 -22.86 -9.38 33.91
CA CYS A 699 -21.61 -8.86 33.35
C CYS A 699 -20.43 -9.69 33.89
N TYR A 700 -19.76 -10.44 33.01
CA TYR A 700 -18.77 -11.46 33.35
C TYR A 700 -17.56 -11.38 32.40
N ASN A 701 -16.56 -10.57 32.76
CA ASN A 701 -15.43 -10.20 31.88
C ASN A 701 -14.06 -10.50 32.49
N PHE A 702 -13.13 -10.92 31.63
CA PHE A 702 -11.77 -11.35 31.97
C PHE A 702 -10.72 -10.62 31.13
N ALA A 703 -9.52 -10.46 31.68
CA ALA A 703 -8.33 -10.13 30.92
C ALA A 703 -7.74 -11.40 30.27
N VAL A 704 -7.46 -11.36 28.98
CA VAL A 704 -6.79 -12.45 28.26
C VAL A 704 -5.29 -12.28 28.44
N THR A 705 -4.60 -13.28 28.99
CA THR A 705 -3.14 -13.28 29.17
C THR A 705 -2.47 -14.42 28.42
N VAL A 706 -1.30 -14.15 27.83
CA VAL A 706 -0.40 -15.22 27.36
C VAL A 706 0.42 -15.73 28.54
N LEU A 707 0.45 -17.05 28.71
CA LEU A 707 1.30 -17.74 29.69
C LEU A 707 2.75 -17.80 29.16
N PRO A 708 3.78 -17.68 30.00
CA PRO A 708 5.16 -17.94 29.60
C PRO A 708 5.36 -19.40 29.17
N ASP A 709 6.20 -19.65 28.18
CA ASP A 709 6.63 -21.00 27.84
C ASP A 709 7.35 -21.66 29.03
N GLY A 710 6.97 -22.90 29.35
CA GLY A 710 7.49 -23.65 30.51
C GLY A 710 8.98 -24.01 30.46
N SER A 711 9.72 -23.49 29.48
CA SER A 711 11.17 -23.60 29.34
C SER A 711 11.96 -22.51 30.10
N HIS A 712 11.30 -21.43 30.55
CA HIS A 712 11.94 -20.32 31.26
C HIS A 712 11.41 -20.14 32.69
N GLY A 713 12.32 -19.74 33.59
CA GLY A 713 12.13 -19.88 35.04
C GLY A 713 11.16 -18.90 35.70
N HIS A 714 10.83 -19.19 36.97
CA HIS A 714 9.94 -18.37 37.80
C HIS A 714 10.37 -16.89 37.84
N GLY A 715 9.57 -16.01 37.25
CA GLY A 715 9.76 -14.55 37.33
C GLY A 715 8.99 -13.75 36.28
N GLN A 716 8.77 -14.32 35.08
CA GLN A 716 8.11 -13.61 33.98
C GLN A 716 6.60 -13.47 34.22
N ARG A 717 6.10 -12.23 34.36
CA ARG A 717 4.68 -11.94 34.55
C ARG A 717 3.89 -12.21 33.26
N SER A 718 2.74 -12.89 33.38
CA SER A 718 1.81 -13.14 32.26
C SER A 718 1.37 -11.83 31.61
N ARG A 719 1.53 -11.71 30.29
CA ARG A 719 1.26 -10.47 29.56
C ARG A 719 -0.22 -10.42 29.16
N VAL A 720 -0.94 -9.37 29.57
CA VAL A 720 -2.30 -9.10 29.10
C VAL A 720 -2.25 -8.69 27.62
N ILE A 721 -3.06 -9.35 26.79
CA ILE A 721 -3.13 -9.15 25.33
C ILE A 721 -4.50 -8.69 24.84
N GLY A 722 -5.50 -8.65 25.73
CA GLY A 722 -6.87 -8.34 25.38
C GLY A 722 -7.86 -8.55 26.53
N GLY A 723 -9.14 -8.47 26.21
CA GLY A 723 -10.25 -8.76 27.12
C GLY A 723 -11.29 -9.64 26.43
N MET A 724 -11.99 -10.46 27.21
CA MET A 724 -13.00 -11.40 26.72
C MET A 724 -14.05 -11.64 27.81
N GLY A 725 -15.32 -11.79 27.42
CA GLY A 725 -16.38 -12.00 28.40
C GLY A 725 -17.79 -11.89 27.83
N ALA A 726 -18.76 -11.89 28.73
CA ALA A 726 -20.12 -11.50 28.45
C ALA A 726 -20.42 -10.15 29.12
N ILE A 727 -20.56 -9.08 28.33
CA ILE A 727 -20.89 -7.73 28.86
C ILE A 727 -22.39 -7.66 29.23
N ARG A 728 -23.21 -8.48 28.57
CA ARG A 728 -24.65 -8.68 28.83
C ARG A 728 -25.00 -10.14 28.53
N THR A 729 -24.78 -11.06 29.46
CA THR A 729 -25.09 -12.49 29.24
C THR A 729 -26.51 -12.66 28.68
N PRO A 730 -26.73 -13.37 27.55
CA PRO A 730 -25.83 -14.33 26.88
C PRO A 730 -24.95 -13.79 25.73
N GLU A 731 -24.80 -12.48 25.57
CA GLU A 731 -23.91 -11.86 24.57
C GLU A 731 -22.43 -12.01 24.95
N VAL A 732 -21.70 -12.85 24.22
CA VAL A 732 -20.25 -13.06 24.34
C VAL A 732 -19.49 -12.20 23.33
N GLY A 733 -18.44 -11.51 23.80
CA GLY A 733 -17.57 -10.68 22.99
C GLY A 733 -16.11 -10.70 23.45
N TYR A 734 -15.21 -10.26 22.57
CA TYR A 734 -13.78 -10.16 22.88
C TYR A 734 -13.09 -9.06 22.07
N MET A 735 -11.95 -8.61 22.60
CA MET A 735 -11.04 -7.67 21.97
C MET A 735 -9.60 -8.14 22.20
N ILE A 736 -8.87 -8.45 21.14
CA ILE A 736 -7.46 -8.83 21.18
C ILE A 736 -6.63 -7.73 20.51
N HIS A 737 -5.54 -7.32 21.14
CA HIS A 737 -4.66 -6.26 20.63
C HIS A 737 -4.03 -6.66 19.28
N SER A 738 -3.91 -5.69 18.36
CA SER A 738 -3.54 -5.90 16.95
C SER A 738 -2.22 -6.66 16.74
N ALA A 739 -1.25 -6.45 17.62
CA ALA A 739 0.04 -7.16 17.61
C ALA A 739 -0.05 -8.69 17.80
N TYR A 740 -1.21 -9.21 18.22
CA TYR A 740 -1.47 -10.64 18.47
C TYR A 740 -2.37 -11.29 17.41
N TRP A 741 -2.77 -10.54 16.39
CA TRP A 741 -3.66 -11.04 15.34
C TRP A 741 -2.96 -12.10 14.47
N GLY A 742 -3.75 -13.06 13.98
CA GLY A 742 -3.25 -14.17 13.15
C GLY A 742 -2.59 -15.32 13.93
N GLN A 743 -2.18 -15.11 15.18
CA GLN A 743 -1.42 -16.08 16.01
C GLN A 743 -2.26 -17.21 16.62
N GLY A 744 -3.51 -17.42 16.19
CA GLY A 744 -4.41 -18.44 16.75
C GLY A 744 -5.08 -18.06 18.09
N LEU A 745 -4.36 -17.38 18.97
CA LEU A 745 -4.69 -17.01 20.37
C LEU A 745 -6.15 -16.60 20.66
N ALA A 746 -6.83 -15.89 19.75
CA ALA A 746 -8.23 -15.52 19.92
C ALA A 746 -9.20 -16.73 19.96
N THR A 747 -8.82 -17.82 19.30
CA THR A 747 -9.55 -19.10 19.30
C THR A 747 -9.35 -19.83 20.63
N GLU A 748 -8.09 -19.97 21.06
CA GLU A 748 -7.72 -20.62 22.32
C GLU A 748 -8.33 -19.91 23.54
N ALA A 749 -8.29 -18.57 23.54
CA ALA A 749 -8.92 -17.76 24.57
C ALA A 749 -10.44 -17.98 24.62
N LEU A 750 -11.12 -18.06 23.46
CA LEU A 750 -12.56 -18.27 23.39
C LEU A 750 -12.95 -19.69 23.81
N GLU A 751 -12.21 -20.70 23.38
CA GLU A 751 -12.40 -22.09 23.84
C GLU A 751 -12.19 -22.22 25.35
N ALA A 752 -11.17 -21.58 25.91
CA ALA A 752 -10.95 -21.53 27.35
C ALA A 752 -12.07 -20.80 28.10
N PHE A 753 -12.50 -19.63 27.61
CA PHE A 753 -13.59 -18.85 28.20
C PHE A 753 -14.94 -19.58 28.17
N MET A 754 -15.26 -20.29 27.07
CA MET A 754 -16.54 -20.98 26.96
C MET A 754 -16.72 -22.06 28.05
N ASN A 755 -15.64 -22.67 28.56
CA ASN A 755 -15.73 -23.63 29.66
C ASN A 755 -16.28 -22.99 30.95
N VAL A 756 -15.72 -21.85 31.38
CA VAL A 756 -16.17 -21.13 32.58
C VAL A 756 -17.48 -20.36 32.36
N TYR A 757 -17.76 -19.93 31.13
CA TYR A 757 -19.04 -19.35 30.76
C TYR A 757 -20.19 -20.31 31.07
N TRP A 758 -20.07 -21.60 30.70
CA TRP A 758 -21.13 -22.59 30.91
C TRP A 758 -21.47 -22.88 32.37
N GLU A 759 -20.55 -22.58 33.30
CA GLU A 759 -20.78 -22.63 34.74
C GLU A 759 -21.53 -21.38 35.18
N HIS A 760 -20.99 -20.19 34.90
CA HIS A 760 -21.61 -18.90 35.23
C HIS A 760 -23.07 -18.78 34.75
N VAL A 761 -23.37 -19.17 33.51
CA VAL A 761 -24.74 -19.04 32.97
C VAL A 761 -25.75 -20.04 33.53
N ALA A 762 -25.29 -21.08 34.22
CA ALA A 762 -26.15 -22.04 34.91
C ALA A 762 -26.54 -21.57 36.33
N GLU A 763 -25.86 -20.55 36.88
CA GLU A 763 -26.17 -19.92 38.17
C GLU A 763 -27.11 -18.71 38.04
N LEU A 764 -27.44 -18.30 36.80
CA LEU A 764 -28.40 -17.22 36.54
C LEU A 764 -29.84 -17.64 36.81
N ASP A 765 -30.70 -16.67 37.10
CA ASP A 765 -32.14 -16.85 37.24
C ASP A 765 -32.88 -16.03 36.17
N PRO A 766 -33.52 -16.66 35.15
CA PRO A 766 -33.50 -18.09 34.86
C PRO A 766 -32.14 -18.55 34.24
N PRO A 767 -31.76 -19.83 34.38
CA PRO A 767 -30.49 -20.33 33.88
C PRO A 767 -30.47 -20.40 32.35
N CYS A 768 -29.37 -19.97 31.75
CA CYS A 768 -29.22 -19.90 30.29
C CYS A 768 -28.34 -21.05 29.78
N ASN A 769 -28.79 -21.72 28.71
CA ASN A 769 -28.10 -22.88 28.12
C ASN A 769 -27.53 -22.59 26.72
N TYR A 770 -27.29 -21.32 26.39
CA TYR A 770 -26.75 -20.88 25.10
C TYR A 770 -25.84 -19.65 25.24
N ALA A 771 -25.16 -19.31 24.15
CA ALA A 771 -24.39 -18.09 23.97
C ALA A 771 -24.73 -17.48 22.61
N VAL A 772 -24.78 -16.15 22.54
CA VAL A 772 -24.89 -15.41 21.28
C VAL A 772 -23.67 -14.52 21.09
N ALA A 773 -23.27 -14.31 19.84
CA ALA A 773 -22.18 -13.42 19.48
C ALA A 773 -22.55 -12.61 18.24
N TYR A 774 -22.10 -11.35 18.19
CA TYR A 774 -22.40 -10.43 17.09
C TYR A 774 -21.09 -9.94 16.47
N THR A 775 -21.03 -9.88 15.15
CA THR A 775 -19.86 -9.35 14.45
C THR A 775 -20.25 -8.76 13.10
N ASP A 776 -19.51 -7.75 12.66
CA ASP A 776 -19.68 -7.14 11.35
C ASP A 776 -19.47 -8.16 10.22
N ILE A 777 -20.30 -8.13 9.18
CA ILE A 777 -20.23 -9.11 8.08
C ILE A 777 -18.88 -9.13 7.35
N GLU A 778 -18.14 -8.00 7.31
CA GLU A 778 -16.82 -7.88 6.69
C GLU A 778 -15.67 -8.29 7.63
N ASN A 779 -15.94 -8.54 8.92
CA ASN A 779 -14.95 -9.08 9.86
C ASN A 779 -14.78 -10.60 9.69
N TRP A 780 -14.26 -11.00 8.54
CA TRP A 780 -13.93 -12.39 8.19
C TRP A 780 -12.94 -13.06 9.15
N SER A 781 -12.28 -12.33 10.05
CA SER A 781 -11.40 -12.89 11.07
C SER A 781 -12.19 -13.36 12.28
N SER A 782 -13.01 -12.50 12.89
CA SER A 782 -13.83 -12.89 14.05
C SER A 782 -14.89 -13.93 13.70
N ARG A 783 -15.48 -13.85 12.49
CA ARG A 783 -16.39 -14.88 11.96
C ARG A 783 -15.77 -16.28 11.98
N ARG A 784 -14.54 -16.42 11.48
CA ARG A 784 -13.79 -17.70 11.49
C ARG A 784 -13.34 -18.15 12.89
N VAL A 785 -13.21 -17.25 13.86
CA VAL A 785 -12.96 -17.63 15.27
C VAL A 785 -14.24 -18.22 15.87
N LEU A 786 -15.38 -17.54 15.72
CA LEU A 786 -16.68 -18.02 16.18
C LEU A 786 -17.02 -19.40 15.57
N GLU A 787 -16.84 -19.55 14.26
CA GLU A 787 -17.08 -20.80 13.52
C GLU A 787 -16.18 -21.96 13.98
N LYS A 788 -14.91 -21.68 14.33
CA LYS A 788 -14.00 -22.69 14.91
C LYS A 788 -14.45 -23.12 16.31
N CYS A 789 -14.83 -22.17 17.15
CA CYS A 789 -15.32 -22.42 18.50
C CYS A 789 -16.78 -22.95 18.54
N GLY A 790 -17.29 -23.45 17.41
CA GLY A 790 -18.57 -24.14 17.30
C GLY A 790 -19.82 -23.27 17.15
N PHE A 791 -19.69 -21.93 17.15
CA PHE A 791 -20.83 -21.05 16.93
C PHE A 791 -21.34 -21.17 15.49
N LYS A 792 -22.66 -21.28 15.33
CA LYS A 792 -23.35 -21.33 14.04
C LYS A 792 -23.91 -19.97 13.68
N LEU A 793 -23.79 -19.56 12.41
CA LEU A 793 -24.44 -18.35 11.89
C LEU A 793 -25.95 -18.60 11.76
N CYS A 794 -26.77 -17.80 12.44
CA CYS A 794 -28.24 -17.93 12.43
C CYS A 794 -28.93 -16.87 11.58
N LYS A 795 -28.44 -15.62 11.60
CA LYS A 795 -29.05 -14.49 10.89
C LYS A 795 -27.95 -13.54 10.42
N ILE A 796 -28.19 -12.88 9.28
CA ILE A 796 -27.59 -11.58 8.98
C ILE A 796 -28.72 -10.54 9.04
N SER A 797 -28.50 -9.46 9.77
CA SER A 797 -29.39 -8.28 9.75
C SER A 797 -28.74 -7.23 8.88
N ASP A 798 -29.46 -6.72 7.88
CA ASP A 798 -28.88 -5.77 6.93
C ASP A 798 -29.09 -4.32 7.35
N ASN A 799 -27.99 -3.56 7.37
CA ASN A 799 -27.97 -2.14 7.74
C ASN A 799 -28.60 -1.85 9.12
N ASP A 800 -28.46 -2.78 10.06
CA ASP A 800 -29.10 -2.74 11.38
C ASP A 800 -28.35 -1.89 12.42
N VAL A 801 -27.10 -1.52 12.12
CA VAL A 801 -26.19 -0.85 13.04
C VAL A 801 -25.52 0.34 12.36
N GLU A 802 -25.50 1.50 13.01
CA GLU A 802 -24.84 2.71 12.49
C GLU A 802 -23.47 2.94 13.17
N HIS A 803 -22.40 2.74 12.40
CA HIS A 803 -21.02 2.81 12.90
C HIS A 803 -20.46 4.24 12.76
N PRO A 804 -19.89 4.85 13.83
CA PRO A 804 -19.46 6.26 13.83
C PRO A 804 -18.49 6.65 12.71
N THR A 805 -17.72 5.69 12.19
CA THR A 805 -16.66 5.89 11.17
C THR A 805 -16.87 5.13 9.87
N LEU A 806 -17.76 4.12 9.84
CA LEU A 806 -17.96 3.25 8.67
C LEU A 806 -19.36 3.41 8.04
N GLY A 807 -20.22 4.28 8.60
CA GLY A 807 -21.61 4.42 8.18
C GLY A 807 -22.47 3.25 8.63
N THR A 808 -23.58 3.01 7.93
CA THR A 808 -24.48 1.89 8.23
C THR A 808 -23.84 0.54 7.86
N ARG A 809 -24.00 -0.46 8.73
CA ARG A 809 -23.36 -1.79 8.66
C ARG A 809 -24.39 -2.90 8.87
N SER A 810 -24.10 -4.08 8.33
CA SER A 810 -24.87 -5.31 8.55
C SER A 810 -24.20 -6.20 9.59
N THR A 811 -24.99 -6.75 10.51
CA THR A 811 -24.51 -7.61 11.60
C THR A 811 -24.75 -9.09 11.31
N ALA A 812 -23.72 -9.92 11.50
CA ALA A 812 -23.83 -11.38 11.53
C ALA A 812 -24.07 -11.87 12.96
N HIS A 813 -25.18 -12.58 13.17
CA HIS A 813 -25.60 -13.12 14.47
C HIS A 813 -25.27 -14.61 14.56
N TYR A 814 -24.43 -14.95 15.53
CA TYR A 814 -23.92 -16.30 15.80
C TYR A 814 -24.52 -16.86 17.09
N TRP A 815 -24.76 -18.17 17.13
CA TRP A 815 -25.35 -18.92 18.26
C TRP A 815 -24.52 -20.15 18.60
N LEU A 816 -24.35 -20.44 19.89
CA LEU A 816 -23.78 -21.69 20.39
C LEU A 816 -24.66 -22.27 21.50
N GLN A 817 -24.95 -23.56 21.42
CA GLN A 817 -25.73 -24.32 22.40
C GLN A 817 -24.79 -25.00 23.41
N LYS A 818 -25.18 -25.06 24.69
CA LYS A 818 -24.43 -25.79 25.72
C LYS A 818 -24.32 -27.29 25.38
N PRO A 819 -23.12 -27.89 25.38
CA PRO A 819 -22.95 -29.31 25.06
C PRO A 819 -23.76 -30.23 25.98
N ASN A 820 -24.16 -31.38 25.44
CA ASN A 820 -24.84 -32.50 26.13
C ASN A 820 -26.21 -32.18 26.76
N MET A 821 -26.79 -30.99 26.58
CA MET A 821 -28.21 -30.75 26.81
C MET A 821 -29.00 -30.93 25.51
N ALA A 822 -29.76 -32.02 25.42
CA ALA A 822 -30.87 -32.12 24.48
C ALA A 822 -32.03 -31.25 24.98
N PHE A 823 -32.74 -30.61 24.05
CA PHE A 823 -34.01 -29.95 24.34
C PHE A 823 -35.12 -31.02 24.44
N GLU A 824 -36.12 -30.84 25.32
CA GLU A 824 -37.35 -31.64 25.23
C GLU A 824 -38.16 -31.17 24.02
N GLY A 825 -37.98 -31.87 22.90
CA GLY A 825 -38.54 -31.55 21.58
C GLY A 825 -37.46 -31.18 20.57
N ASP A 826 -37.55 -31.72 19.36
CA ASP A 826 -36.60 -31.43 18.28
C ASP A 826 -36.58 -29.93 17.93
N VAL A 827 -35.41 -29.30 18.12
CA VAL A 827 -35.10 -27.94 17.68
C VAL A 827 -33.92 -28.02 16.72
N ASP A 828 -34.19 -28.53 15.51
CA ASP A 828 -33.27 -28.43 14.38
C ASP A 828 -32.97 -26.95 14.07
N ALA A 829 -31.85 -26.66 13.38
CA ALA A 829 -31.41 -25.28 13.09
C ALA A 829 -32.41 -24.46 12.23
N SER A 830 -33.39 -25.13 11.62
CA SER A 830 -34.56 -24.55 10.95
C SER A 830 -35.62 -23.94 11.90
N SER A 831 -35.55 -24.25 13.21
CA SER A 831 -36.60 -23.97 14.20
C SER A 831 -36.54 -22.57 14.80
N GLU A 832 -37.70 -21.99 15.15
CA GLU A 832 -37.80 -20.62 15.67
C GLU A 832 -37.31 -20.38 17.11
N GLY A 833 -36.67 -21.38 17.75
CA GLY A 833 -36.16 -21.25 19.12
C GLY A 833 -35.18 -20.08 19.29
N TRP A 834 -34.28 -19.90 18.31
CA TRP A 834 -33.33 -18.79 18.29
C TRP A 834 -33.99 -17.42 18.04
N LYS A 835 -35.16 -17.37 17.38
CA LYS A 835 -35.89 -16.12 17.13
C LYS A 835 -36.41 -15.53 18.44
N ARG A 836 -37.15 -16.33 19.22
CA ARG A 836 -37.70 -15.90 20.52
C ARG A 836 -36.61 -15.49 21.51
N ALA A 837 -35.47 -16.18 21.48
CA ALA A 837 -34.31 -15.84 22.29
C ALA A 837 -33.72 -14.47 21.91
N LEU A 838 -33.49 -14.21 20.61
CA LEU A 838 -33.07 -12.87 20.15
C LEU A 838 -34.11 -11.79 20.48
N GLU A 839 -35.40 -12.06 20.25
CA GLU A 839 -36.49 -11.13 20.59
C GLU A 839 -36.46 -10.76 22.08
N SER A 840 -36.28 -11.73 22.98
CA SER A 840 -36.18 -11.44 24.42
C SER A 840 -35.05 -10.48 24.77
N VAL A 841 -33.86 -10.67 24.16
CA VAL A 841 -32.66 -9.82 24.35
C VAL A 841 -32.82 -8.40 23.80
N TYR A 842 -33.77 -8.15 22.89
CA TYR A 842 -34.11 -6.79 22.42
C TYR A 842 -35.31 -6.17 23.17
N THR A 843 -35.91 -6.88 24.13
CA THR A 843 -37.05 -6.39 24.94
C THR A 843 -36.72 -6.17 26.43
N SER A 844 -35.48 -6.47 26.85
CA SER A 844 -34.96 -6.33 28.22
C SER A 844 -33.85 -5.28 28.31
#